data_AF-A0A401YXE0-F1
#
_entry.id   AF-A0A401YXE0-F1
#
_cell.length_a   1.000
_cell.length_b   1.000
_cell.length_c   1.000
_cell.angle_alpha   90.00
_cell.angle_beta   90.00
_cell.angle_gamma   90.00
#
_symmetry.space_group_name_H-M   'P 1'
#
loop_
_entity.id
_entity.type
_entity.pdbx_description
1 polymer ?
#
loop_
_entity_poly.entity_id
_entity_poly.type
_entity_poly.pdbx_seq_one_letter_code
_entity_poly.pdbx_strand_id
1 'polypeptide(L)'
;MSVFGNRGNRGPRGDRPQRGGRPVTTGRTIAELIGAAPDGARVLIAPGEYREHVVLDRGVVLVAEQGPGSVRLTGAHDVALTVSGGVGVRVEGVVLIAADAAAPAVRVTGTAEVAFDDCRVLGGRVEIVDTARVRLGDCRISAAGVAGVSVADDARLSMTGCRICAVDGAGVLLTGSATVTLADSVVTEAGVGLNVRDTASVQVRGCAFVRCTHNAVLVENEAMAGLDACRCTESGEDAVLVRCVAKLTMRGSAVDRAGASGVAAIGQASANVLDCQIVGAALSGAVADEESRLDLVGGLIRATGANGVFARGSARVGLDGVVIADTAFTAVHLDEHAHGELAAVVLGPTPEHGLCVAGAAGVTATGLLVRAAEMTGIHLGGTGTARVHASAAHRCGIGLRVDEGIDAEIEDGTFAATGRAGIEVGPDARPTLRRVRVARAGTAGVVVHERAAPVLEDCAVTDSAGSAMVVWTDAAPVVRAGALTGAGKNGVYLKGGAGGEFTDCVLGGSAYPAVYVAAGAAPVLRACTFRDCPGDATIEDPEQTSAVFADCVARGVAEVLVSGRGTAPPAGPNGVVEGSDAAGDAPEPPADLGTLLTELDALVGLARVKHDVATLVQLMQLVRRREEAGLTPPPLSRHLVFAGNPGTGKTTVARLYGRILAALGMLSRGHLVEADRGALVGEYVGHTAPRTTAIFRKALGGVLFIDEAYSLTSAGGSDFGQEAIATLVKLMEDHRDDIVVIVAGYPDEMHRFIDSNPGLDSRFNRTVVFEDYASVDLVRIVEHQAAAYEYTLDESARAGLLAYFESVPRDRRFGNGRSARQAFQEMTERHARRISAIAEVTPEDLVSLRAPDLPDLVPAAGDPARAAEPTAKG
;
A
#
# COMPACT_ATOMS: atom_id res chain seq x y z
N MET A 1 -6.16 -63.87 2.96
CA MET A 1 -7.34 -64.27 3.75
C MET A 1 -8.50 -63.41 3.25
N SER A 2 -9.34 -63.77 2.26
CA SER A 2 -10.19 -64.96 2.09
C SER A 2 -10.94 -65.30 3.40
N VAL A 3 -12.28 -65.40 3.43
CA VAL A 3 -13.10 -66.38 2.70
C VAL A 3 -14.62 -66.04 2.77
N PHE A 4 -15.28 -66.06 1.58
CA PHE A 4 -16.61 -66.58 1.14
C PHE A 4 -17.95 -66.13 1.77
N GLY A 5 -19.09 -66.11 1.05
CA GLY A 5 -19.49 -66.51 -0.33
C GLY A 5 -21.01 -66.18 -0.54
N ASN A 6 -21.50 -65.67 -1.67
CA ASN A 6 -21.76 -66.16 -3.03
C ASN A 6 -22.98 -67.12 -3.26
N ARG A 7 -23.67 -66.83 -4.38
CA ARG A 7 -24.69 -67.56 -5.19
C ARG A 7 -26.15 -67.16 -4.92
N GLY A 8 -26.98 -66.74 -5.89
CA GLY A 8 -26.83 -66.58 -7.34
C GLY A 8 -28.15 -66.92 -8.04
N ASN A 9 -28.60 -66.14 -9.03
CA ASN A 9 -29.12 -66.66 -10.31
C ASN A 9 -29.33 -65.52 -11.33
N ARG A 10 -28.86 -65.73 -12.57
CA ARG A 10 -29.16 -64.90 -13.74
C ARG A 10 -30.22 -65.61 -14.59
N GLY A 11 -31.15 -64.83 -15.14
CA GLY A 11 -31.97 -65.21 -16.28
C GLY A 11 -32.31 -63.96 -17.11
N PRO A 12 -32.13 -63.96 -18.44
CA PRO A 12 -32.10 -62.76 -19.27
C PRO A 12 -33.47 -62.43 -19.86
N ARG A 13 -33.68 -61.17 -20.28
CA ARG A 13 -34.71 -60.60 -21.19
C ARG A 13 -34.97 -59.18 -20.70
N GLY A 14 -35.10 -58.14 -21.50
CA GLY A 14 -35.28 -58.03 -22.93
C GLY A 14 -35.69 -56.59 -23.16
N ASP A 15 -35.16 -56.04 -24.24
CA ASP A 15 -35.57 -54.78 -24.85
C ASP A 15 -37.10 -54.62 -24.88
N ARG A 16 -37.64 -53.50 -24.35
CA ARG A 16 -39.03 -53.03 -24.53
C ARG A 16 -39.30 -51.71 -23.77
N PRO A 17 -40.27 -50.89 -24.23
CA PRO A 17 -39.99 -49.72 -25.04
C PRO A 17 -40.44 -48.41 -24.37
N GLN A 18 -40.05 -47.30 -25.00
CA GLN A 18 -40.69 -46.00 -24.87
C GLN A 18 -42.21 -46.15 -24.76
N ARG A 19 -42.80 -45.76 -23.62
CA ARG A 19 -44.22 -45.44 -23.52
C ARG A 19 -44.36 -43.94 -23.54
N GLY A 20 -44.70 -43.42 -24.70
CA GLY A 20 -45.22 -42.07 -24.85
C GLY A 20 -46.46 -41.90 -23.96
N GLY A 21 -46.39 -40.91 -23.08
CA GLY A 21 -47.57 -40.33 -22.47
C GLY A 21 -48.31 -39.53 -23.53
N ARG A 22 -49.51 -39.96 -23.91
CA ARG A 22 -50.47 -39.13 -24.65
C ARG A 22 -50.84 -37.92 -23.79
N PRO A 23 -51.03 -36.72 -24.39
CA PRO A 23 -51.57 -35.59 -23.66
C PRO A 23 -53.04 -35.87 -23.31
N VAL A 24 -53.41 -35.67 -22.05
CA VAL A 24 -54.82 -35.63 -21.65
C VAL A 24 -55.35 -34.26 -22.08
N THR A 25 -55.92 -34.19 -23.27
CA THR A 25 -56.71 -33.04 -23.73
C THR A 25 -58.14 -33.18 -23.19
N THR A 26 -58.38 -32.70 -21.97
CA THR A 26 -59.71 -32.20 -21.61
C THR A 26 -59.83 -30.79 -22.18
N GLY A 27 -60.59 -30.64 -23.27
CA GLY A 27 -60.60 -29.49 -24.17
C GLY A 27 -61.22 -28.20 -23.65
N ARG A 28 -60.66 -27.58 -22.60
CA ARG A 28 -60.82 -26.15 -22.34
C ARG A 28 -59.47 -25.51 -22.10
N THR A 29 -59.23 -24.37 -22.73
CA THR A 29 -58.05 -23.53 -22.47
C THR A 29 -58.22 -22.81 -21.13
N ILE A 30 -57.12 -22.37 -20.51
CA ILE A 30 -57.18 -21.55 -19.30
C ILE A 30 -57.91 -20.22 -19.62
N ALA A 31 -57.67 -19.65 -20.81
CA ALA A 31 -58.37 -18.46 -21.28
C ALA A 31 -59.90 -18.64 -21.34
N GLU A 32 -60.39 -19.79 -21.80
CA GLU A 32 -61.83 -20.09 -21.82
C GLU A 32 -62.43 -20.19 -20.41
N LEU A 33 -61.69 -20.78 -19.46
CA LEU A 33 -62.12 -20.88 -18.07
C LEU A 33 -62.22 -19.49 -17.41
N ILE A 34 -61.26 -18.61 -17.69
CA ILE A 34 -61.27 -17.23 -17.19
C ILE A 34 -62.41 -16.42 -17.84
N GLY A 35 -62.63 -16.58 -19.15
CA GLY A 35 -63.70 -15.88 -19.86
C GLY A 35 -65.11 -16.19 -19.33
N ALA A 36 -65.31 -17.42 -18.84
CA ALA A 36 -66.57 -17.86 -18.24
C ALA A 36 -66.72 -17.51 -16.74
N ALA A 37 -65.64 -17.08 -16.09
CA ALA A 37 -65.63 -16.82 -14.65
C ALA A 37 -66.07 -15.39 -14.31
N PRO A 38 -66.97 -15.20 -13.31
CA PRO A 38 -67.30 -13.87 -12.81
C PRO A 38 -66.13 -13.24 -12.04
N ASP A 39 -66.17 -11.93 -11.83
CA ASP A 39 -65.21 -11.22 -10.98
C ASP A 39 -65.22 -11.78 -9.54
N GLY A 40 -64.04 -11.98 -8.97
CA GLY A 40 -63.80 -12.65 -7.69
C GLY A 40 -63.88 -14.19 -7.72
N ALA A 41 -64.09 -14.82 -8.88
CA ALA A 41 -64.19 -16.27 -8.95
C ALA A 41 -62.86 -16.99 -8.68
N ARG A 42 -62.96 -18.18 -8.06
CA ARG A 42 -61.85 -19.11 -7.90
C ARG A 42 -61.91 -20.18 -8.99
N VAL A 43 -60.89 -20.21 -9.85
CA VAL A 43 -60.77 -21.13 -10.97
C VAL A 43 -59.72 -22.19 -10.63
N LEU A 44 -60.18 -23.43 -10.46
CA LEU A 44 -59.33 -24.60 -10.26
C LEU A 44 -58.86 -25.12 -11.62
N ILE A 45 -57.55 -25.23 -11.81
CA ILE A 45 -56.95 -25.67 -13.07
C ILE A 45 -56.50 -27.12 -12.90
N ALA A 46 -57.02 -27.99 -13.76
CA ALA A 46 -56.64 -29.40 -13.80
C ALA A 46 -55.16 -29.57 -14.16
N PRO A 47 -54.48 -30.63 -13.69
CA PRO A 47 -53.09 -30.87 -14.03
C PRO A 47 -52.88 -31.02 -15.55
N GLY A 48 -51.86 -30.35 -16.08
CA GLY A 48 -51.59 -30.39 -17.52
C GLY A 48 -50.57 -29.36 -18.00
N GLU A 49 -50.19 -29.50 -19.27
CA GLU A 49 -49.41 -28.51 -20.00
C GLU A 49 -50.34 -27.70 -20.91
N TYR A 50 -50.34 -26.40 -20.71
CA TYR A 50 -51.14 -25.41 -21.41
C TYR A 50 -50.21 -24.50 -22.20
N ARG A 51 -50.40 -24.43 -23.52
CA ARG A 51 -49.57 -23.59 -24.40
C ARG A 51 -50.42 -22.49 -25.01
N GLU A 52 -50.54 -21.40 -24.28
CA GLU A 52 -51.41 -20.27 -24.61
C GLU A 52 -50.89 -18.99 -23.93
N HIS A 53 -51.42 -17.84 -24.34
CA HIS A 53 -51.21 -16.56 -23.65
C HIS A 53 -52.46 -16.26 -22.83
N VAL A 54 -52.30 -16.12 -21.51
CA VAL A 54 -53.40 -15.85 -20.58
C VAL A 54 -53.39 -14.38 -20.18
N VAL A 55 -54.54 -13.72 -20.31
CA VAL A 55 -54.74 -12.32 -19.88
C VAL A 55 -55.73 -12.27 -18.73
N LEU A 56 -55.32 -11.65 -17.63
CA LEU A 56 -56.16 -11.35 -16.46
C LEU A 56 -56.48 -9.85 -16.45
N ASP A 57 -57.72 -9.52 -16.81
CA ASP A 57 -58.26 -8.16 -16.90
C ASP A 57 -59.22 -7.80 -15.76
N ARG A 58 -59.54 -8.77 -14.90
CA ARG A 58 -60.47 -8.69 -13.76
C ARG A 58 -59.95 -9.53 -12.58
N GLY A 59 -60.52 -9.36 -11.40
CA GLY A 59 -60.12 -10.09 -10.19
C GLY A 59 -60.47 -11.58 -10.30
N VAL A 60 -59.48 -12.45 -10.48
CA VAL A 60 -59.69 -13.91 -10.53
C VAL A 60 -58.61 -14.59 -9.69
N VAL A 61 -58.99 -15.68 -9.00
CA VAL A 61 -58.08 -16.53 -8.24
C VAL A 61 -57.82 -17.82 -9.01
N LEU A 62 -56.64 -17.97 -9.60
CA LEU A 62 -56.18 -19.17 -10.29
C LEU A 62 -55.46 -20.10 -9.31
N VAL A 63 -55.90 -21.36 -9.20
CA VAL A 63 -55.29 -22.35 -8.30
C VAL A 63 -55.04 -23.66 -9.04
N ALA A 64 -53.82 -24.19 -8.94
CA ALA A 64 -53.50 -25.52 -9.42
C ALA A 64 -54.19 -26.60 -8.56
N GLU A 65 -55.08 -27.40 -9.17
CA GLU A 65 -55.96 -28.34 -8.44
C GLU A 65 -55.20 -29.38 -7.62
N GLN A 66 -54.09 -29.92 -8.14
CA GLN A 66 -53.27 -30.93 -7.46
C GLN A 66 -52.01 -30.34 -6.82
N GLY A 67 -52.01 -29.04 -6.54
CA GLY A 67 -50.92 -28.34 -5.87
C GLY A 67 -49.77 -27.90 -6.79
N PRO A 68 -48.71 -27.32 -6.22
CA PRO A 68 -47.66 -26.64 -6.98
C PRO A 68 -46.94 -27.54 -7.98
N GLY A 69 -46.84 -27.09 -9.23
CA GLY A 69 -46.18 -27.85 -10.29
C GLY A 69 -47.08 -28.72 -11.14
N SER A 70 -48.34 -28.93 -10.74
CA SER A 70 -49.30 -29.74 -11.50
C SER A 70 -49.78 -29.05 -12.79
N VAL A 71 -49.72 -27.72 -12.85
CA VAL A 71 -50.13 -26.90 -13.99
C VAL A 71 -48.92 -26.18 -14.56
N ARG A 72 -48.67 -26.36 -15.87
CA ARG A 72 -47.59 -25.68 -16.60
C ARG A 72 -48.18 -24.84 -17.72
N LEU A 73 -48.01 -23.52 -17.65
CA LEU A 73 -48.43 -22.57 -18.66
C LEU A 73 -47.21 -22.07 -19.43
N THR A 74 -47.15 -22.36 -20.72
CA THR A 74 -46.07 -21.94 -21.62
C THR A 74 -46.58 -20.89 -22.60
N GLY A 75 -45.90 -19.74 -22.67
CA GLY A 75 -46.26 -18.66 -23.59
C GLY A 75 -46.26 -19.11 -25.05
N ALA A 76 -47.31 -18.77 -25.79
CA ALA A 76 -47.42 -19.05 -27.22
C ALA A 76 -46.68 -18.01 -28.09
N HIS A 77 -46.68 -16.74 -27.65
CA HIS A 77 -46.12 -15.58 -28.34
C HIS A 77 -45.52 -14.63 -27.31
N ASP A 78 -44.31 -14.95 -26.84
CA ASP A 78 -43.46 -14.15 -25.94
C ASP A 78 -43.82 -14.15 -24.44
N VAL A 79 -45.10 -14.03 -24.05
CA VAL A 79 -45.53 -13.96 -22.64
C VAL A 79 -46.50 -15.09 -22.29
N ALA A 80 -46.33 -15.70 -21.11
CA ALA A 80 -47.24 -16.74 -20.62
C ALA A 80 -48.48 -16.13 -19.93
N LEU A 81 -48.25 -15.16 -19.04
CA LEU A 81 -49.31 -14.50 -18.28
C LEU A 81 -49.17 -12.97 -18.31
N THR A 82 -50.23 -12.29 -18.72
CA THR A 82 -50.35 -10.83 -18.61
C THR A 82 -51.46 -10.47 -17.63
N VAL A 83 -51.19 -9.58 -16.69
CA VAL A 83 -52.20 -8.98 -15.83
C VAL A 83 -52.25 -7.49 -16.12
N SER A 84 -53.38 -7.02 -16.64
CA SER A 84 -53.56 -5.63 -17.10
C SER A 84 -54.67 -4.88 -16.35
N GLY A 85 -55.42 -5.55 -15.48
CA GLY A 85 -56.48 -4.92 -14.69
C GLY A 85 -57.07 -5.87 -13.65
N GLY A 86 -57.68 -5.30 -12.60
CA GLY A 86 -58.34 -6.05 -11.53
C GLY A 86 -57.68 -5.85 -10.16
N VAL A 87 -58.51 -5.72 -9.13
CA VAL A 87 -58.11 -5.77 -7.72
C VAL A 87 -58.37 -7.19 -7.21
N GLY A 88 -57.40 -7.79 -6.54
CA GLY A 88 -57.56 -9.12 -5.93
C GLY A 88 -57.28 -10.30 -6.86
N VAL A 89 -56.49 -10.10 -7.92
CA VAL A 89 -55.99 -11.21 -8.74
C VAL A 89 -55.03 -12.06 -7.90
N ARG A 90 -55.18 -13.38 -7.93
CA ARG A 90 -54.24 -14.29 -7.26
C ARG A 90 -53.91 -15.50 -8.12
N VAL A 91 -52.65 -15.92 -8.10
CA VAL A 91 -52.18 -17.12 -8.79
C VAL A 91 -51.44 -18.00 -7.79
N GLU A 92 -51.91 -19.22 -7.59
CA GLU A 92 -51.38 -20.17 -6.60
C GLU A 92 -50.89 -21.46 -7.28
N GLY A 93 -49.61 -21.81 -7.10
CA GLY A 93 -49.06 -23.12 -7.47
C GLY A 93 -48.83 -23.37 -8.97
N VAL A 94 -48.84 -22.32 -9.81
CA VAL A 94 -48.71 -22.45 -11.27
C VAL A 94 -47.24 -22.35 -11.72
N VAL A 95 -46.85 -23.17 -12.70
CA VAL A 95 -45.55 -23.05 -13.38
C VAL A 95 -45.71 -22.22 -14.64
N LEU A 96 -45.06 -21.07 -14.70
CA LEU A 96 -45.11 -20.09 -15.78
C LEU A 96 -43.80 -20.18 -16.56
N ILE A 97 -43.88 -20.51 -17.85
CA ILE A 97 -42.72 -20.79 -18.70
C ILE A 97 -42.74 -19.79 -19.86
N ALA A 98 -41.70 -18.96 -19.95
CA ALA A 98 -41.54 -18.06 -21.09
C ALA A 98 -41.12 -18.83 -22.35
N ALA A 99 -41.39 -18.23 -23.51
CA ALA A 99 -40.95 -18.77 -24.79
C ALA A 99 -39.46 -18.51 -25.07
N ASP A 100 -38.90 -17.45 -24.47
CA ASP A 100 -37.52 -16.98 -24.64
C ASP A 100 -37.01 -16.43 -23.29
N ALA A 101 -35.76 -16.74 -22.94
CA ALA A 101 -35.06 -16.24 -21.76
C ALA A 101 -34.96 -14.71 -21.70
N ALA A 102 -34.98 -14.03 -22.85
CA ALA A 102 -35.02 -12.57 -22.93
C ALA A 102 -36.43 -11.98 -22.76
N ALA A 103 -37.48 -12.79 -22.88
CA ALA A 103 -38.87 -12.35 -22.79
C ALA A 103 -39.40 -12.42 -21.34
N PRO A 104 -40.45 -11.64 -21.02
CA PRO A 104 -41.15 -11.80 -19.76
C PRO A 104 -42.03 -13.05 -19.79
N ALA A 105 -41.89 -13.92 -18.79
CA ALA A 105 -42.85 -15.00 -18.57
C ALA A 105 -44.16 -14.44 -17.99
N VAL A 106 -44.03 -13.43 -17.14
CA VAL A 106 -45.14 -12.73 -16.49
C VAL A 106 -44.98 -11.24 -16.71
N ARG A 107 -46.05 -10.58 -17.14
CA ARG A 107 -46.12 -9.11 -17.25
C ARG A 107 -47.30 -8.58 -16.45
N VAL A 108 -47.03 -7.70 -15.50
CA VAL A 108 -48.05 -6.97 -14.73
C VAL A 108 -47.93 -5.49 -15.06
N THR A 109 -49.03 -4.88 -15.51
CA THR A 109 -49.08 -3.52 -16.08
C THR A 109 -50.33 -2.77 -15.62
N GLY A 110 -50.38 -1.46 -15.85
CA GLY A 110 -51.48 -0.58 -15.48
C GLY A 110 -51.56 -0.36 -13.97
N THR A 111 -52.75 -0.57 -13.40
CA THR A 111 -53.06 -0.39 -11.97
C THR A 111 -53.36 -1.72 -11.27
N ALA A 112 -52.98 -2.85 -11.88
CA ALA A 112 -53.34 -4.18 -11.39
C ALA A 112 -52.74 -4.47 -10.00
N GLU A 113 -53.53 -5.14 -9.15
CA GLU A 113 -53.07 -5.67 -7.87
C GLU A 113 -53.08 -7.21 -7.88
N VAL A 114 -51.90 -7.82 -7.78
CA VAL A 114 -51.71 -9.27 -7.98
C VAL A 114 -50.91 -9.91 -6.86
N ALA A 115 -51.30 -11.12 -6.47
CA ALA A 115 -50.51 -11.98 -5.59
C ALA A 115 -50.15 -13.30 -6.28
N PHE A 116 -48.88 -13.67 -6.22
CA PHE A 116 -48.38 -14.98 -6.62
C PHE A 116 -47.89 -15.72 -5.39
N ASP A 117 -48.43 -16.91 -5.15
CA ASP A 117 -48.06 -17.76 -4.02
C ASP A 117 -47.64 -19.15 -4.56
N ASP A 118 -46.52 -19.70 -4.09
CA ASP A 118 -45.98 -21.01 -4.49
C ASP A 118 -45.79 -21.21 -6.01
N CYS A 119 -45.59 -20.12 -6.75
CA CYS A 119 -45.45 -20.16 -8.20
C CYS A 119 -44.00 -20.42 -8.64
N ARG A 120 -43.83 -20.99 -9.84
CA ARG A 120 -42.50 -21.18 -10.46
C ARG A 120 -42.44 -20.48 -11.80
N VAL A 121 -41.45 -19.63 -12.01
CA VAL A 121 -41.19 -18.94 -13.27
C VAL A 121 -39.91 -19.49 -13.88
N LEU A 122 -40.00 -19.98 -15.11
CA LEU A 122 -38.89 -20.63 -15.83
C LEU A 122 -38.63 -19.95 -17.16
N GLY A 123 -37.36 -19.70 -17.47
CA GLY A 123 -36.97 -19.28 -18.82
C GLY A 123 -37.37 -17.86 -19.17
N GLY A 124 -37.64 -16.98 -18.19
CA GLY A 124 -38.03 -15.59 -18.42
C GLY A 124 -38.29 -14.82 -17.13
N ARG A 125 -38.45 -13.49 -17.25
CA ARG A 125 -38.57 -12.59 -16.11
C ARG A 125 -40.01 -12.40 -15.63
N VAL A 126 -40.16 -11.96 -14.38
CA VAL A 126 -41.38 -11.29 -13.89
C VAL A 126 -41.19 -9.79 -14.10
N GLU A 127 -41.97 -9.21 -14.99
CA GLU A 127 -41.93 -7.79 -15.33
C GLU A 127 -43.13 -7.06 -14.73
N ILE A 128 -42.85 -5.98 -13.99
CA ILE A 128 -43.84 -5.15 -13.32
C ILE A 128 -43.58 -3.70 -13.72
N VAL A 129 -44.58 -3.06 -14.33
CA VAL A 129 -44.47 -1.72 -14.93
C VAL A 129 -45.68 -0.85 -14.56
N ASP A 130 -45.65 0.42 -14.98
CA ASP A 130 -46.65 1.44 -14.69
C ASP A 130 -46.84 1.68 -13.17
N THR A 131 -48.03 1.41 -12.63
CA THR A 131 -48.38 1.64 -11.22
C THR A 131 -48.81 0.35 -10.52
N ALA A 132 -48.50 -0.79 -11.13
CA ALA A 132 -48.93 -2.10 -10.68
C ALA A 132 -48.38 -2.44 -9.29
N ARG A 133 -49.14 -3.24 -8.53
CA ARG A 133 -48.75 -3.70 -7.19
C ARG A 133 -48.74 -5.22 -7.15
N VAL A 134 -47.58 -5.79 -6.86
CA VAL A 134 -47.39 -7.24 -6.88
C VAL A 134 -46.89 -7.74 -5.52
N ARG A 135 -47.43 -8.87 -5.08
CA ARG A 135 -46.89 -9.66 -3.99
C ARG A 135 -46.38 -11.00 -4.52
N LEU A 136 -45.16 -11.36 -4.18
CA LEU A 136 -44.56 -12.66 -4.46
C LEU A 136 -44.27 -13.37 -3.14
N GLY A 137 -44.96 -14.47 -2.87
CA GLY A 137 -44.77 -15.34 -1.71
C GLY A 137 -44.26 -16.72 -2.14
N ASP A 138 -43.14 -17.16 -1.54
CA ASP A 138 -42.58 -18.51 -1.73
C ASP A 138 -42.37 -18.92 -3.21
N CYS A 139 -42.16 -17.93 -4.07
CA CYS A 139 -42.00 -18.15 -5.50
C CYS A 139 -40.56 -18.52 -5.88
N ARG A 140 -40.40 -19.30 -6.94
CA ARG A 140 -39.09 -19.63 -7.52
C ARG A 140 -38.97 -19.12 -8.94
N ILE A 141 -37.92 -18.37 -9.23
CA ILE A 141 -37.64 -17.79 -10.55
C ILE A 141 -36.28 -18.29 -11.02
N SER A 142 -36.18 -18.78 -12.25
CA SER A 142 -34.90 -19.30 -12.76
C SER A 142 -34.73 -19.25 -14.27
N ALA A 143 -33.48 -19.24 -14.72
CA ALA A 143 -33.06 -19.26 -16.12
C ALA A 143 -33.56 -18.05 -16.92
N ALA A 144 -33.41 -16.85 -16.36
CA ALA A 144 -33.78 -15.61 -17.04
C ALA A 144 -32.53 -14.91 -17.62
N GLY A 145 -32.63 -14.42 -18.85
CA GLY A 145 -31.48 -13.84 -19.57
C GLY A 145 -31.19 -12.37 -19.23
N VAL A 146 -32.20 -11.59 -18.81
CA VAL A 146 -32.05 -10.15 -18.55
C VAL A 146 -32.18 -9.83 -17.08
N ALA A 147 -33.28 -10.24 -16.46
CA ALA A 147 -33.49 -10.11 -15.03
C ALA A 147 -34.39 -11.23 -14.49
N GLY A 148 -34.27 -11.59 -13.21
CA GLY A 148 -35.24 -12.50 -12.58
C GLY A 148 -36.57 -11.79 -12.35
N VAL A 149 -36.51 -10.66 -11.65
CA VAL A 149 -37.63 -9.74 -11.45
C VAL A 149 -37.21 -8.34 -11.89
N SER A 150 -38.05 -7.68 -12.69
CA SER A 150 -37.86 -6.30 -13.13
C SER A 150 -39.04 -5.47 -12.67
N VAL A 151 -38.76 -4.38 -11.95
CA VAL A 151 -39.77 -3.41 -11.48
C VAL A 151 -39.39 -2.04 -12.03
N ALA A 152 -40.27 -1.44 -12.81
CA ALA A 152 -40.05 -0.15 -13.45
C ALA A 152 -41.19 0.83 -13.17
N ASP A 153 -41.02 2.09 -13.60
CA ASP A 153 -41.98 3.18 -13.43
C ASP A 153 -42.33 3.38 -11.93
N ASP A 154 -43.60 3.56 -11.59
CA ASP A 154 -44.10 3.75 -10.22
C ASP A 154 -44.58 2.43 -9.57
N ALA A 155 -44.17 1.30 -10.11
CA ALA A 155 -44.64 -0.01 -9.66
C ALA A 155 -44.12 -0.38 -8.27
N ARG A 156 -44.87 -1.25 -7.60
CA ARG A 156 -44.56 -1.74 -6.25
C ARG A 156 -44.50 -3.24 -6.17
N LEU A 157 -43.47 -3.75 -5.51
CA LEU A 157 -43.29 -5.18 -5.26
C LEU A 157 -43.03 -5.44 -3.78
N SER A 158 -43.73 -6.43 -3.23
CA SER A 158 -43.37 -7.06 -1.96
C SER A 158 -43.04 -8.53 -2.21
N MET A 159 -41.82 -8.94 -1.86
CA MET A 159 -41.30 -10.28 -2.08
C MET A 159 -40.89 -10.91 -0.76
N THR A 160 -41.39 -12.11 -0.48
CA THR A 160 -41.09 -12.85 0.76
C THR A 160 -40.86 -14.33 0.48
N GLY A 161 -39.83 -14.93 1.07
CA GLY A 161 -39.54 -16.37 0.94
C GLY A 161 -39.15 -16.82 -0.47
N CYS A 162 -38.80 -15.89 -1.36
CA CYS A 162 -38.60 -16.20 -2.78
C CYS A 162 -37.17 -16.64 -3.07
N ARG A 163 -37.00 -17.45 -4.13
CA ARG A 163 -35.69 -17.88 -4.62
C ARG A 163 -35.51 -17.54 -6.09
N ILE A 164 -34.46 -16.78 -6.39
CA ILE A 164 -34.06 -16.41 -7.75
C ILE A 164 -32.71 -17.07 -8.04
N CYS A 165 -32.62 -17.85 -9.11
CA CYS A 165 -31.37 -18.56 -9.43
C CYS A 165 -31.05 -18.67 -10.92
N ALA A 166 -29.76 -18.70 -11.26
CA ALA A 166 -29.27 -18.83 -12.64
C ALA A 166 -29.87 -17.73 -13.55
N VAL A 167 -29.49 -16.48 -13.27
CA VAL A 167 -29.92 -15.30 -14.03
C VAL A 167 -28.70 -14.64 -14.65
N ASP A 168 -28.66 -14.51 -15.97
CA ASP A 168 -27.47 -13.96 -16.65
C ASP A 168 -27.26 -12.47 -16.31
N GLY A 169 -28.35 -11.71 -16.16
CA GLY A 169 -28.33 -10.30 -15.73
C GLY A 169 -28.67 -10.09 -14.25
N ALA A 170 -29.58 -9.17 -13.95
CA ALA A 170 -29.89 -8.80 -12.56
C ALA A 170 -30.90 -9.76 -11.90
N GLY A 171 -30.63 -10.28 -10.71
CA GLY A 171 -31.60 -11.08 -9.96
C GLY A 171 -32.88 -10.30 -9.71
N VAL A 172 -32.74 -9.10 -9.15
CA VAL A 172 -33.81 -8.11 -9.00
C VAL A 172 -33.34 -6.77 -9.53
N LEU A 173 -34.06 -6.21 -10.51
CA LEU A 173 -33.78 -4.93 -11.14
C LEU A 173 -34.89 -3.93 -10.83
N LEU A 174 -34.51 -2.75 -10.34
CA LEU A 174 -35.38 -1.61 -10.11
C LEU A 174 -34.95 -0.43 -10.99
N THR A 175 -35.90 0.17 -11.69
CA THR A 175 -35.72 1.39 -12.51
C THR A 175 -36.88 2.35 -12.30
N GLY A 176 -36.77 3.60 -12.77
CA GLY A 176 -37.77 4.63 -12.55
C GLY A 176 -37.90 5.02 -11.08
N SER A 177 -39.14 5.08 -10.59
CA SER A 177 -39.52 5.43 -9.21
C SER A 177 -40.05 4.21 -8.42
N ALA A 178 -39.66 3.01 -8.85
CA ALA A 178 -40.15 1.75 -8.30
C ALA A 178 -39.87 1.63 -6.79
N THR A 179 -40.80 1.01 -6.06
CA THR A 179 -40.65 0.76 -4.62
C THR A 179 -40.74 -0.73 -4.33
N VAL A 180 -39.69 -1.32 -3.73
CA VAL A 180 -39.64 -2.76 -3.47
C VAL A 180 -39.32 -3.08 -2.01
N THR A 181 -39.98 -4.09 -1.45
CA THR A 181 -39.61 -4.71 -0.17
C THR A 181 -39.24 -6.16 -0.41
N LEU A 182 -38.05 -6.57 0.02
CA LEU A 182 -37.57 -7.95 -0.03
C LEU A 182 -37.38 -8.47 1.40
N ALA A 183 -37.94 -9.62 1.70
CA ALA A 183 -37.78 -10.28 2.99
C ALA A 183 -37.43 -11.76 2.80
N ASP A 184 -36.48 -12.26 3.59
CA ASP A 184 -36.21 -13.69 3.77
C ASP A 184 -36.07 -14.46 2.43
N SER A 185 -35.44 -13.81 1.45
CA SER A 185 -35.33 -14.29 0.06
C SER A 185 -33.88 -14.51 -0.34
N VAL A 186 -33.65 -15.37 -1.33
CA VAL A 186 -32.30 -15.75 -1.77
C VAL A 186 -32.14 -15.56 -3.27
N VAL A 187 -31.11 -14.80 -3.66
CA VAL A 187 -30.65 -14.66 -5.04
C VAL A 187 -29.32 -15.36 -5.19
N THR A 188 -29.22 -16.33 -6.09
CA THR A 188 -27.98 -17.11 -6.31
C THR A 188 -27.60 -17.18 -7.78
N GLU A 189 -26.30 -17.13 -8.12
CA GLU A 189 -25.85 -17.28 -9.52
C GLU A 189 -26.52 -16.24 -10.44
N ALA A 190 -26.46 -14.98 -10.03
CA ALA A 190 -26.97 -13.85 -10.82
C ALA A 190 -25.81 -13.00 -11.34
N GLY A 191 -25.95 -12.35 -12.50
CA GLY A 191 -25.02 -11.35 -12.98
C GLY A 191 -24.78 -10.23 -11.95
N VAL A 192 -25.87 -9.59 -11.50
CA VAL A 192 -25.90 -8.70 -10.32
C VAL A 192 -27.02 -9.17 -9.40
N GLY A 193 -26.80 -9.26 -8.09
CA GLY A 193 -27.83 -9.76 -7.17
C GLY A 193 -29.06 -8.85 -7.10
N LEU A 194 -28.83 -7.60 -6.68
CA LEU A 194 -29.82 -6.53 -6.61
C LEU A 194 -29.26 -5.29 -7.31
N ASN A 195 -29.97 -4.78 -8.32
CA ASN A 195 -29.60 -3.55 -9.03
C ASN A 195 -30.70 -2.51 -8.88
N VAL A 196 -30.37 -1.35 -8.29
CA VAL A 196 -31.30 -0.24 -8.03
C VAL A 196 -30.81 1.02 -8.74
N ARG A 197 -31.64 1.56 -9.63
CA ARG A 197 -31.27 2.68 -10.50
C ARG A 197 -32.30 3.80 -10.44
N ASP A 198 -31.99 4.89 -11.12
CA ASP A 198 -32.83 6.09 -11.22
C ASP A 198 -33.18 6.67 -9.85
N THR A 199 -34.47 6.76 -9.49
CA THR A 199 -34.96 7.26 -8.19
C THR A 199 -35.64 6.15 -7.37
N ALA A 200 -35.42 4.89 -7.75
CA ALA A 200 -36.06 3.75 -7.12
C ALA A 200 -35.60 3.55 -5.67
N SER A 201 -36.47 2.93 -4.87
CA SER A 201 -36.20 2.66 -3.45
C SER A 201 -36.45 1.20 -3.07
N VAL A 202 -35.57 0.65 -2.24
CA VAL A 202 -35.68 -0.73 -1.79
C VAL A 202 -35.38 -0.89 -0.30
N GLN A 203 -36.15 -1.75 0.37
CA GLN A 203 -35.85 -2.24 1.72
C GLN A 203 -35.68 -3.77 1.67
N VAL A 204 -34.54 -4.25 2.15
CA VAL A 204 -34.16 -5.66 2.11
C VAL A 204 -33.89 -6.13 3.52
N ARG A 205 -34.54 -7.22 3.94
CA ARG A 205 -34.39 -7.81 5.28
C ARG A 205 -34.10 -9.29 5.19
N GLY A 206 -33.06 -9.77 5.87
CA GLY A 206 -32.78 -11.21 6.00
C GLY A 206 -32.51 -11.92 4.67
N CYS A 207 -32.10 -11.19 3.63
CA CYS A 207 -31.88 -11.76 2.30
C CYS A 207 -30.43 -12.17 2.08
N ALA A 208 -30.22 -13.12 1.17
CA ALA A 208 -28.89 -13.57 0.78
C ALA A 208 -28.66 -13.42 -0.72
N PHE A 209 -27.52 -12.81 -1.09
CA PHE A 209 -27.01 -12.68 -2.45
C PHE A 209 -25.72 -13.49 -2.56
N VAL A 210 -25.75 -14.56 -3.36
CA VAL A 210 -24.70 -15.60 -3.33
C VAL A 210 -24.18 -15.89 -4.73
N ARG A 211 -22.85 -15.92 -4.91
CA ARG A 211 -22.21 -16.25 -6.20
C ARG A 211 -22.68 -15.34 -7.33
N CYS A 212 -22.56 -14.04 -7.11
CA CYS A 212 -22.87 -13.05 -8.13
C CYS A 212 -21.67 -12.84 -9.06
N THR A 213 -21.89 -12.79 -10.38
CA THR A 213 -20.79 -12.64 -11.36
C THR A 213 -20.12 -11.26 -11.26
N HIS A 214 -20.88 -10.21 -10.97
CA HIS A 214 -20.40 -8.85 -10.72
C HIS A 214 -20.69 -8.49 -9.25
N ASN A 215 -21.49 -7.45 -8.99
CA ASN A 215 -21.84 -7.01 -7.64
C ASN A 215 -22.98 -7.83 -7.02
N ALA A 216 -22.95 -7.99 -5.69
CA ALA A 216 -24.09 -8.55 -4.97
C ALA A 216 -25.23 -7.52 -4.86
N VAL A 217 -24.88 -6.27 -4.55
CA VAL A 217 -25.79 -5.12 -4.53
C VAL A 217 -25.15 -3.94 -5.26
N LEU A 218 -25.87 -3.38 -6.21
CA LEU A 218 -25.48 -2.20 -6.97
C LEU A 218 -26.57 -1.13 -6.83
N VAL A 219 -26.19 0.06 -6.35
CA VAL A 219 -27.08 1.20 -6.16
C VAL A 219 -26.51 2.40 -6.92
N GLU A 220 -27.27 2.92 -7.88
CA GLU A 220 -26.80 3.94 -8.82
C GLU A 220 -27.77 5.14 -8.89
N ASN A 221 -27.32 6.22 -9.55
CA ASN A 221 -28.12 7.43 -9.78
C ASN A 221 -28.56 8.08 -8.45
N GLU A 222 -29.86 8.27 -8.24
CA GLU A 222 -30.50 8.87 -7.05
C GLU A 222 -31.22 7.83 -6.18
N ALA A 223 -30.91 6.54 -6.40
CA ALA A 223 -31.59 5.44 -5.74
C ALA A 223 -31.28 5.36 -4.24
N MET A 224 -32.20 4.72 -3.51
CA MET A 224 -32.07 4.48 -2.08
C MET A 224 -32.21 3.00 -1.73
N ALA A 225 -31.24 2.44 -1.01
CA ALA A 225 -31.27 1.06 -0.55
C ALA A 225 -31.08 0.94 0.96
N GLY A 226 -31.96 0.18 1.61
CA GLY A 226 -31.80 -0.29 2.99
C GLY A 226 -31.55 -1.79 3.02
N LEU A 227 -30.44 -2.23 3.61
CA LEU A 227 -30.09 -3.64 3.83
C LEU A 227 -30.03 -3.92 5.33
N ASP A 228 -30.84 -4.85 5.81
CA ASP A 228 -30.90 -5.24 7.23
C ASP A 228 -30.72 -6.75 7.36
N ALA A 229 -29.77 -7.18 8.18
CA ALA A 229 -29.42 -8.58 8.41
C ALA A 229 -29.21 -9.39 7.10
N CYS A 230 -28.62 -8.76 6.09
CA CYS A 230 -28.41 -9.35 4.78
C CYS A 230 -27.03 -10.01 4.66
N ARG A 231 -26.89 -10.95 3.73
CA ARG A 231 -25.61 -11.62 3.44
C ARG A 231 -25.24 -11.48 1.97
N CYS A 232 -24.05 -10.98 1.70
CA CYS A 232 -23.43 -11.00 0.38
C CYS A 232 -22.25 -11.98 0.43
N THR A 233 -22.25 -13.00 -0.43
CA THR A 233 -21.21 -14.03 -0.43
C THR A 233 -20.76 -14.33 -1.85
N GLU A 234 -19.45 -14.32 -2.10
CA GLU A 234 -18.87 -14.59 -3.43
C GLU A 234 -19.40 -13.63 -4.51
N SER A 235 -18.92 -12.38 -4.51
CA SER A 235 -19.11 -11.47 -5.64
C SER A 235 -17.87 -11.47 -6.54
N GLY A 236 -18.05 -11.34 -7.86
CA GLY A 236 -16.92 -11.23 -8.79
C GLY A 236 -16.26 -9.84 -8.80
N GLU A 237 -16.99 -8.80 -8.41
CA GLU A 237 -16.51 -7.43 -8.23
C GLU A 237 -16.75 -6.96 -6.79
N ASP A 238 -17.05 -5.67 -6.57
CA ASP A 238 -17.42 -5.15 -5.26
C ASP A 238 -18.70 -5.84 -4.76
N ALA A 239 -18.73 -6.27 -3.50
CA ALA A 239 -19.94 -6.90 -2.97
C ALA A 239 -21.10 -5.90 -2.91
N VAL A 240 -20.85 -4.70 -2.39
CA VAL A 240 -21.81 -3.61 -2.38
C VAL A 240 -21.18 -2.36 -2.99
N LEU A 241 -21.74 -1.89 -4.11
CA LEU A 241 -21.30 -0.68 -4.80
C LEU A 241 -22.41 0.38 -4.79
N VAL A 242 -22.07 1.57 -4.31
CA VAL A 242 -22.93 2.76 -4.30
C VAL A 242 -22.24 3.85 -5.09
N ARG A 243 -22.91 4.41 -6.10
CA ARG A 243 -22.30 5.43 -6.96
C ARG A 243 -23.24 6.55 -7.37
N CYS A 244 -22.69 7.59 -7.99
CA CYS A 244 -23.40 8.83 -8.32
C CYS A 244 -23.86 9.54 -7.05
N VAL A 245 -25.15 9.79 -6.84
CA VAL A 245 -25.70 10.48 -5.64
C VAL A 245 -26.54 9.52 -4.78
N ALA A 246 -26.38 8.22 -5.01
CA ALA A 246 -27.17 7.17 -4.38
C ALA A 246 -26.89 7.05 -2.88
N LYS A 247 -27.87 6.49 -2.15
CA LYS A 247 -27.81 6.34 -0.70
C LYS A 247 -28.01 4.89 -0.27
N LEU A 248 -27.11 4.42 0.59
CA LEU A 248 -27.17 3.10 1.20
C LEU A 248 -27.20 3.20 2.73
N THR A 249 -28.05 2.40 3.35
CA THR A 249 -27.95 2.06 4.78
C THR A 249 -27.88 0.55 4.92
N MET A 250 -26.82 0.05 5.54
CA MET A 250 -26.56 -1.37 5.76
C MET A 250 -26.41 -1.63 7.26
N ARG A 251 -27.18 -2.57 7.82
CA ARG A 251 -27.21 -2.87 9.27
C ARG A 251 -27.09 -4.36 9.52
N GLY A 252 -26.25 -4.74 10.50
CA GLY A 252 -26.14 -6.13 10.98
C GLY A 252 -25.87 -7.15 9.87
N SER A 253 -25.25 -6.72 8.77
CA SER A 253 -25.13 -7.48 7.54
C SER A 253 -23.70 -7.98 7.34
N ALA A 254 -23.53 -9.01 6.53
CA ALA A 254 -22.25 -9.68 6.31
C ALA A 254 -21.85 -9.71 4.84
N VAL A 255 -20.60 -9.39 4.55
CA VAL A 255 -19.92 -9.57 3.28
C VAL A 255 -18.83 -10.62 3.47
N ASP A 256 -18.86 -11.68 2.66
CA ASP A 256 -17.85 -12.73 2.63
C ASP A 256 -17.33 -12.94 1.21
N ARG A 257 -16.01 -12.79 1.02
CA ARG A 257 -15.29 -12.99 -0.25
C ARG A 257 -15.82 -12.15 -1.41
N ALA A 258 -15.38 -10.90 -1.44
CA ALA A 258 -15.61 -9.98 -2.57
C ALA A 258 -14.44 -10.03 -3.56
N GLY A 259 -14.73 -10.04 -4.86
CA GLY A 259 -13.72 -10.06 -5.93
C GLY A 259 -13.00 -8.72 -6.14
N ALA A 260 -13.55 -7.62 -5.61
CA ALA A 260 -12.88 -6.33 -5.46
C ALA A 260 -13.02 -5.84 -4.00
N SER A 261 -13.87 -4.84 -3.75
CA SER A 261 -14.06 -4.25 -2.42
C SER A 261 -15.25 -4.85 -1.68
N GLY A 262 -15.22 -4.81 -0.34
CA GLY A 262 -16.39 -5.21 0.46
C GLY A 262 -17.56 -4.24 0.29
N VAL A 263 -17.31 -2.96 0.57
CA VAL A 263 -18.27 -1.85 0.34
C VAL A 263 -17.55 -0.69 -0.33
N ALA A 264 -18.08 -0.20 -1.44
CA ALA A 264 -17.52 0.95 -2.16
C ALA A 264 -18.55 2.06 -2.33
N ALA A 265 -18.17 3.29 -1.98
CA ALA A 265 -18.90 4.52 -2.26
C ALA A 265 -18.08 5.40 -3.21
N ILE A 266 -18.65 5.77 -4.35
CA ILE A 266 -17.96 6.51 -5.43
C ILE A 266 -18.83 7.66 -5.92
N GLY A 267 -18.23 8.76 -6.40
CA GLY A 267 -18.96 9.94 -6.82
C GLY A 267 -19.38 10.79 -5.61
N GLN A 268 -20.66 11.11 -5.52
CA GLN A 268 -21.28 11.83 -4.41
C GLN A 268 -22.16 10.89 -3.55
N ALA A 269 -21.86 9.59 -3.61
CA ALA A 269 -22.64 8.56 -2.94
C ALA A 269 -22.49 8.65 -1.42
N SER A 270 -23.52 8.19 -0.70
CA SER A 270 -23.49 8.09 0.76
C SER A 270 -23.81 6.67 1.22
N ALA A 271 -22.90 6.07 1.99
CA ALA A 271 -23.07 4.74 2.56
C ALA A 271 -22.90 4.77 4.08
N ASN A 272 -23.95 4.35 4.80
CA ASN A 272 -23.92 4.14 6.24
C ASN A 272 -23.91 2.65 6.55
N VAL A 273 -22.86 2.15 7.18
CA VAL A 273 -22.62 0.73 7.46
C VAL A 273 -22.53 0.53 8.96
N LEU A 274 -23.51 -0.15 9.55
CA LEU A 274 -23.65 -0.30 11.00
C LEU A 274 -23.56 -1.78 11.41
N ASP A 275 -22.67 -2.10 12.35
CA ASP A 275 -22.49 -3.43 12.94
C ASP A 275 -22.33 -4.54 11.89
N CYS A 276 -21.61 -4.24 10.81
CA CYS A 276 -21.43 -5.17 9.70
C CYS A 276 -20.09 -5.91 9.78
N GLN A 277 -20.04 -7.09 9.17
CA GLN A 277 -18.82 -7.88 9.03
C GLN A 277 -18.41 -7.92 7.57
N ILE A 278 -17.18 -7.51 7.26
CA ILE A 278 -16.61 -7.54 5.92
C ILE A 278 -15.36 -8.40 5.98
N VAL A 279 -15.40 -9.56 5.34
CA VAL A 279 -14.32 -10.55 5.39
C VAL A 279 -13.94 -11.00 3.98
N GLY A 280 -12.64 -11.03 3.69
CA GLY A 280 -12.14 -11.64 2.46
C GLY A 280 -12.29 -10.78 1.20
N ALA A 281 -12.23 -9.45 1.28
CA ALA A 281 -12.20 -8.61 0.09
C ALA A 281 -10.86 -8.77 -0.65
N ALA A 282 -10.88 -9.01 -1.97
CA ALA A 282 -9.66 -9.20 -2.76
C ALA A 282 -8.84 -7.91 -2.91
N LEU A 283 -9.48 -6.74 -2.83
CA LEU A 283 -8.84 -5.44 -2.71
C LEU A 283 -9.10 -4.88 -1.31
N SER A 284 -9.82 -3.77 -1.21
CA SER A 284 -10.03 -3.07 0.05
C SER A 284 -11.29 -3.53 0.78
N GLY A 285 -11.28 -3.52 2.12
CA GLY A 285 -12.48 -3.82 2.90
C GLY A 285 -13.60 -2.81 2.64
N ALA A 286 -13.27 -1.52 2.72
CA ALA A 286 -14.15 -0.44 2.33
C ALA A 286 -13.42 0.67 1.55
N VAL A 287 -14.12 1.28 0.59
CA VAL A 287 -13.59 2.32 -0.30
C VAL A 287 -14.50 3.54 -0.33
N ALA A 288 -13.91 4.73 -0.20
CA ALA A 288 -14.56 6.00 -0.46
C ALA A 288 -13.72 6.80 -1.48
N ASP A 289 -14.32 7.12 -2.62
CA ASP A 289 -13.64 7.84 -3.71
C ASP A 289 -14.44 9.10 -4.08
N GLU A 290 -13.77 10.04 -4.76
CA GLU A 290 -14.33 11.31 -5.24
C GLU A 290 -14.92 12.15 -4.09
N GLU A 291 -16.19 12.54 -4.13
CA GLU A 291 -16.87 13.37 -3.11
C GLU A 291 -17.77 12.54 -2.18
N SER A 292 -17.52 11.23 -2.10
CA SER A 292 -18.41 10.30 -1.42
C SER A 292 -18.30 10.41 0.11
N ARG A 293 -19.32 9.88 0.80
CA ARG A 293 -19.36 9.77 2.26
C ARG A 293 -19.57 8.33 2.67
N LEU A 294 -18.67 7.82 3.49
CA LEU A 294 -18.69 6.45 4.00
C LEU A 294 -18.55 6.45 5.52
N ASP A 295 -19.63 6.11 6.22
CA ASP A 295 -19.64 6.02 7.68
C ASP A 295 -19.75 4.54 8.10
N LEU A 296 -18.75 4.04 8.82
CA LEU A 296 -18.73 2.71 9.44
C LEU A 296 -18.81 2.83 10.96
N VAL A 297 -19.86 2.25 11.54
CA VAL A 297 -20.10 2.26 12.99
C VAL A 297 -20.16 0.82 13.49
N GLY A 298 -19.24 0.46 14.37
CA GLY A 298 -19.07 -0.91 14.86
C GLY A 298 -18.61 -1.87 13.76
N GLY A 299 -18.56 -3.15 14.11
CA GLY A 299 -18.26 -4.21 13.15
C GLY A 299 -16.78 -4.53 12.96
N LEU A 300 -16.51 -5.33 11.93
CA LEU A 300 -15.19 -5.93 11.68
C LEU A 300 -14.88 -5.93 10.17
N ILE A 301 -13.69 -5.44 9.82
CA ILE A 301 -13.07 -5.64 8.51
C ILE A 301 -11.85 -6.56 8.68
N ARG A 302 -11.77 -7.64 7.90
CA ARG A 302 -10.63 -8.57 8.01
C ARG A 302 -10.28 -9.29 6.71
N ALA A 303 -9.02 -9.72 6.60
CA ALA A 303 -8.52 -10.55 5.51
C ALA A 303 -8.70 -9.85 4.15
N THR A 304 -8.18 -8.62 4.05
CA THR A 304 -8.24 -7.82 2.82
C THR A 304 -6.99 -8.04 1.98
N GLY A 305 -7.15 -8.20 0.67
CA GLY A 305 -6.03 -8.35 -0.28
C GLY A 305 -5.32 -7.02 -0.60
N ALA A 306 -5.89 -5.89 -0.15
CA ALA A 306 -5.22 -4.61 -0.08
C ALA A 306 -5.46 -3.90 1.27
N ASN A 307 -6.00 -2.69 1.26
CA ASN A 307 -6.20 -1.87 2.46
C ASN A 307 -7.44 -2.29 3.25
N GLY A 308 -7.49 -1.98 4.54
CA GLY A 308 -8.73 -2.16 5.31
C GLY A 308 -9.80 -1.15 4.88
N VAL A 309 -9.45 0.13 4.98
CA VAL A 309 -10.24 1.26 4.49
C VAL A 309 -9.33 2.15 3.64
N PHE A 310 -9.80 2.50 2.44
CA PHE A 310 -9.08 3.38 1.51
C PHE A 310 -9.96 4.57 1.12
N ALA A 311 -9.44 5.78 1.30
CA ALA A 311 -10.12 7.01 0.92
C ALA A 311 -9.21 7.91 0.07
N ARG A 312 -9.77 8.45 -1.02
CA ARG A 312 -9.10 9.43 -1.90
C ARG A 312 -10.12 10.46 -2.40
N GLY A 313 -9.72 11.36 -3.29
CA GLY A 313 -10.57 12.46 -3.74
C GLY A 313 -10.81 13.46 -2.61
N SER A 314 -12.03 13.99 -2.53
CA SER A 314 -12.54 14.81 -1.40
C SER A 314 -13.47 14.00 -0.49
N ALA A 315 -13.28 12.68 -0.44
CA ALA A 315 -14.19 11.77 0.26
C ALA A 315 -14.12 11.96 1.78
N ARG A 316 -15.24 11.69 2.46
CA ARG A 316 -15.34 11.72 3.92
C ARG A 316 -15.57 10.33 4.47
N VAL A 317 -14.72 9.92 5.40
CA VAL A 317 -14.79 8.61 6.05
C VAL A 317 -14.94 8.78 7.56
N GLY A 318 -16.06 8.30 8.11
CA GLY A 318 -16.27 8.19 9.55
C GLY A 318 -16.10 6.74 10.01
N LEU A 319 -15.23 6.49 11.00
CA LEU A 319 -15.03 5.18 11.63
C LEU A 319 -15.28 5.32 13.13
N ASP A 320 -16.28 4.63 13.67
CA ASP A 320 -16.57 4.63 15.12
C ASP A 320 -16.65 3.19 15.64
N GLY A 321 -15.77 2.80 16.57
CA GLY A 321 -15.80 1.47 17.19
C GLY A 321 -15.51 0.30 16.23
N VAL A 322 -14.84 0.55 15.12
CA VAL A 322 -14.55 -0.44 14.07
C VAL A 322 -13.24 -1.18 14.38
N VAL A 323 -13.22 -2.50 14.15
CA VAL A 323 -12.00 -3.31 14.19
C VAL A 323 -11.55 -3.63 12.76
N ILE A 324 -10.29 -3.37 12.44
CA ILE A 324 -9.68 -3.68 11.14
C ILE A 324 -8.45 -4.54 11.39
N ALA A 325 -8.34 -5.72 10.79
CA ALA A 325 -7.20 -6.62 11.02
C ALA A 325 -6.84 -7.46 9.80
N ASP A 326 -5.65 -8.05 9.79
CA ASP A 326 -5.17 -8.99 8.77
C ASP A 326 -5.30 -8.41 7.34
N THR A 327 -4.73 -7.22 7.12
CA THR A 327 -4.71 -6.53 5.83
C THR A 327 -3.39 -6.80 5.09
N ALA A 328 -3.42 -6.89 3.76
CA ALA A 328 -2.22 -7.11 2.96
C ALA A 328 -1.37 -5.84 2.74
N PHE A 329 -1.97 -4.66 2.90
CA PHE A 329 -1.28 -3.36 2.92
C PHE A 329 -1.74 -2.58 4.16
N THR A 330 -1.81 -1.25 4.08
CA THR A 330 -2.21 -0.35 5.16
C THR A 330 -3.63 -0.59 5.68
N ALA A 331 -3.84 -0.50 7.01
CA ALA A 331 -5.17 -0.74 7.59
C ALA A 331 -6.16 0.40 7.27
N VAL A 332 -5.77 1.67 7.48
CA VAL A 332 -6.53 2.85 7.07
C VAL A 332 -5.61 3.79 6.30
N HIS A 333 -5.95 4.07 5.05
CA HIS A 333 -5.18 4.94 4.17
C HIS A 333 -6.06 6.08 3.65
N LEU A 334 -5.65 7.31 3.94
CA LEU A 334 -6.29 8.54 3.47
C LEU A 334 -5.31 9.28 2.56
N ASP A 335 -5.73 9.58 1.34
CA ASP A 335 -4.91 10.24 0.32
C ASP A 335 -5.66 11.41 -0.33
N GLU A 336 -4.96 12.17 -1.18
CA GLU A 336 -5.48 13.33 -1.90
C GLU A 336 -6.11 14.37 -0.95
N HIS A 337 -7.41 14.65 -1.02
CA HIS A 337 -8.10 15.59 -0.13
C HIS A 337 -9.09 14.91 0.82
N ALA A 338 -8.94 13.60 1.03
CA ALA A 338 -9.86 12.84 1.85
C ALA A 338 -9.80 13.28 3.32
N HIS A 339 -10.93 13.17 4.03
CA HIS A 339 -11.00 13.49 5.45
C HIS A 339 -11.50 12.29 6.26
N GLY A 340 -10.71 11.89 7.26
CA GLY A 340 -11.05 10.80 8.19
C GLY A 340 -11.44 11.30 9.58
N GLU A 341 -12.57 10.82 10.09
CA GLU A 341 -12.98 10.96 11.50
C GLU A 341 -12.95 9.57 12.14
N LEU A 342 -11.99 9.31 13.04
CA LEU A 342 -11.77 8.01 13.67
C LEU A 342 -12.01 8.11 15.17
N ALA A 343 -12.95 7.32 15.69
CA ALA A 343 -13.28 7.23 17.12
C ALA A 343 -13.23 5.78 17.59
N ALA A 344 -12.48 5.50 18.66
CA ALA A 344 -12.41 4.17 19.28
C ALA A 344 -12.08 3.02 18.29
N VAL A 345 -11.25 3.29 17.28
CA VAL A 345 -10.89 2.34 16.22
C VAL A 345 -9.72 1.46 16.66
N VAL A 346 -9.79 0.16 16.36
CA VAL A 346 -8.70 -0.80 16.60
C VAL A 346 -8.14 -1.31 15.28
N LEU A 347 -6.88 -1.01 15.03
CA LEU A 347 -6.11 -1.47 13.86
C LEU A 347 -5.16 -2.59 14.29
N GLY A 348 -5.40 -3.78 13.76
CA GLY A 348 -4.63 -4.99 13.97
C GLY A 348 -3.38 -5.09 13.08
N PRO A 349 -2.78 -6.29 12.99
CA PRO A 349 -1.54 -6.51 12.25
C PRO A 349 -1.65 -6.13 10.76
N THR A 350 -0.60 -5.50 10.25
CA THR A 350 -0.45 -5.05 8.86
C THR A 350 1.04 -5.00 8.49
N PRO A 351 1.43 -5.37 7.25
CA PRO A 351 2.82 -5.28 6.80
C PRO A 351 3.29 -3.83 6.55
N GLU A 352 2.37 -2.87 6.41
CA GLU A 352 2.70 -1.48 6.17
C GLU A 352 2.36 -0.62 7.40
N HIS A 353 1.32 0.21 7.25
CA HIS A 353 0.93 1.21 8.21
C HIS A 353 -0.38 0.84 8.89
N GLY A 354 -0.51 1.18 10.17
CA GLY A 354 -1.83 1.18 10.81
C GLY A 354 -2.69 2.26 10.18
N LEU A 355 -2.34 3.52 10.46
CA LEU A 355 -2.93 4.69 9.82
C LEU A 355 -1.87 5.34 8.92
N CYS A 356 -2.22 5.60 7.67
CA CYS A 356 -1.44 6.42 6.73
C CYS A 356 -2.28 7.61 6.26
N VAL A 357 -1.72 8.81 6.39
CA VAL A 357 -2.26 10.05 5.82
C VAL A 357 -1.24 10.60 4.83
N ALA A 358 -1.68 10.82 3.59
CA ALA A 358 -0.87 11.30 2.48
C ALA A 358 -1.59 12.41 1.69
N GLY A 359 -0.91 13.01 0.72
CA GLY A 359 -1.48 14.08 -0.10
C GLY A 359 -1.81 15.33 0.72
N ALA A 360 -3.00 15.89 0.55
CA ALA A 360 -3.58 16.96 1.36
C ALA A 360 -4.69 16.43 2.29
N ALA A 361 -4.66 15.14 2.64
CA ALA A 361 -5.70 14.49 3.42
C ALA A 361 -5.67 14.93 4.88
N GLY A 362 -6.85 15.00 5.50
CA GLY A 362 -7.03 15.37 6.90
C GLY A 362 -7.46 14.19 7.77
N VAL A 363 -7.05 14.17 9.04
CA VAL A 363 -7.51 13.18 10.00
C VAL A 363 -7.77 13.78 11.38
N THR A 364 -8.90 13.40 11.97
CA THR A 364 -9.17 13.55 13.41
C THR A 364 -9.34 12.17 14.01
N ALA A 365 -8.42 11.76 14.88
CA ALA A 365 -8.41 10.44 15.50
C ALA A 365 -8.47 10.55 17.03
N THR A 366 -9.46 9.94 17.66
CA THR A 366 -9.62 9.88 19.12
C THR A 366 -9.73 8.43 19.57
N GLY A 367 -8.86 8.00 20.49
CA GLY A 367 -8.90 6.63 21.00
C GLY A 367 -8.47 5.58 19.96
N LEU A 368 -7.59 5.94 19.02
CA LEU A 368 -7.07 5.02 18.00
C LEU A 368 -6.05 4.06 18.63
N LEU A 369 -6.23 2.75 18.42
CA LEU A 369 -5.30 1.72 18.90
C LEU A 369 -4.72 0.94 17.72
N VAL A 370 -3.42 1.11 17.47
CA VAL A 370 -2.68 0.36 16.44
C VAL A 370 -1.83 -0.73 17.06
N ARG A 371 -1.86 -1.93 16.50
CA ARG A 371 -1.11 -3.09 16.99
C ARG A 371 -0.42 -3.84 15.85
N ALA A 372 0.89 -4.03 15.97
CA ALA A 372 1.68 -4.88 15.08
C ALA A 372 1.70 -4.42 13.60
N ALA A 373 1.89 -3.12 13.37
CA ALA A 373 2.18 -2.59 12.04
C ALA A 373 3.70 -2.70 11.75
N GLU A 374 4.10 -3.44 10.73
CA GLU A 374 5.52 -3.74 10.48
C GLU A 374 6.32 -2.49 10.07
N MET A 375 5.74 -1.55 9.30
CA MET A 375 6.42 -0.29 8.95
C MET A 375 6.23 0.79 10.02
N THR A 376 5.02 1.36 10.13
CA THR A 376 4.72 2.48 11.06
C THR A 376 3.33 2.32 11.66
N GLY A 377 3.18 2.56 12.96
CA GLY A 377 1.86 2.58 13.60
C GLY A 377 0.96 3.67 13.03
N ILE A 378 1.40 4.92 13.18
CA ILE A 378 0.73 6.11 12.64
C ILE A 378 1.73 6.88 11.78
N HIS A 379 1.44 6.99 10.48
CA HIS A 379 2.22 7.76 9.52
C HIS A 379 1.41 8.97 9.07
N LEU A 380 1.96 10.15 9.32
CA LEU A 380 1.41 11.45 9.00
C LEU A 380 2.33 12.12 7.98
N GLY A 381 1.91 12.17 6.72
CA GLY A 381 2.63 12.88 5.66
C GLY A 381 1.71 13.78 4.85
N GLY A 382 2.30 14.50 3.89
CA GLY A 382 1.55 15.41 3.03
C GLY A 382 1.34 16.79 3.64
N THR A 383 0.31 17.52 3.21
CA THR A 383 0.07 18.93 3.54
C THR A 383 -1.26 19.21 4.25
N GLY A 384 -1.98 18.15 4.63
CA GLY A 384 -3.25 18.27 5.34
C GLY A 384 -3.08 18.53 6.84
N THR A 385 -4.12 18.20 7.60
CA THR A 385 -4.16 18.38 9.06
C THR A 385 -4.32 17.05 9.78
N ALA A 386 -3.59 16.86 10.87
CA ALA A 386 -3.72 15.67 11.70
C ALA A 386 -3.90 16.07 13.17
N ARG A 387 -5.03 15.68 13.75
CA ARG A 387 -5.34 15.84 15.17
C ARG A 387 -5.54 14.45 15.77
N VAL A 388 -4.57 14.01 16.59
CA VAL A 388 -4.57 12.66 17.16
C VAL A 388 -4.59 12.78 18.69
N HIS A 389 -5.67 12.31 19.31
CA HIS A 389 -5.89 12.40 20.75
C HIS A 389 -6.07 11.02 21.38
N ALA A 390 -5.53 10.82 22.58
CA ALA A 390 -5.70 9.61 23.39
C ALA A 390 -5.45 8.29 22.62
N SER A 391 -4.43 8.27 21.76
CA SER A 391 -4.18 7.19 20.80
C SER A 391 -2.88 6.45 21.10
N ALA A 392 -2.81 5.17 20.73
CA ALA A 392 -1.66 4.33 21.03
C ALA A 392 -1.24 3.46 19.84
N ALA A 393 0.07 3.27 19.69
CA ALA A 393 0.63 2.28 18.77
C ALA A 393 1.61 1.34 19.50
N HIS A 394 1.40 0.04 19.32
CA HIS A 394 2.16 -0.99 20.03
C HIS A 394 2.72 -2.06 19.10
N ARG A 395 3.97 -2.47 19.34
CA ARG A 395 4.67 -3.51 18.58
C ARG A 395 4.82 -3.17 17.09
N CYS A 396 5.05 -1.90 16.77
CA CYS A 396 5.19 -1.44 15.39
C CYS A 396 6.66 -1.29 14.99
N GLY A 397 6.97 -1.19 13.69
CA GLY A 397 8.30 -0.80 13.22
C GLY A 397 8.70 0.55 13.80
N ILE A 398 8.00 1.62 13.41
CA ILE A 398 8.03 2.94 14.04
C ILE A 398 6.68 3.19 14.71
N GLY A 399 6.64 3.86 15.88
CA GLY A 399 5.37 4.16 16.56
C GLY A 399 4.58 5.26 15.84
N LEU A 400 5.18 6.44 15.75
CA LEU A 400 4.67 7.62 15.05
C LEU A 400 5.73 8.15 14.08
N ARG A 401 5.35 8.42 12.84
CA ARG A 401 6.17 9.15 11.88
C ARG A 401 5.42 10.39 11.39
N VAL A 402 6.08 11.54 11.45
CA VAL A 402 5.56 12.80 10.90
C VAL A 402 6.54 13.32 9.86
N ASP A 403 6.11 13.41 8.60
CA ASP A 403 6.91 13.96 7.51
C ASP A 403 6.66 15.47 7.31
N GLU A 404 7.38 16.08 6.37
CA GLU A 404 7.26 17.50 6.04
C GLU A 404 5.86 17.88 5.56
N GLY A 405 5.41 19.10 5.89
CA GLY A 405 4.22 19.73 5.33
C GLY A 405 2.94 19.59 6.15
N ILE A 406 2.79 18.51 6.92
CA ILE A 406 1.53 18.22 7.62
C ILE A 406 1.42 19.02 8.93
N ASP A 407 0.28 19.65 9.16
CA ASP A 407 -0.04 20.28 10.45
C ASP A 407 -0.49 19.19 11.44
N ALA A 408 0.47 18.65 12.20
CA ALA A 408 0.25 17.55 13.13
C ALA A 408 0.27 17.98 14.61
N GLU A 409 -0.83 17.71 15.30
CA GLU A 409 -0.96 17.81 16.76
C GLU A 409 -1.32 16.45 17.34
N ILE A 410 -0.47 15.96 18.25
CA ILE A 410 -0.67 14.69 18.96
C ILE A 410 -0.75 14.99 20.45
N GLU A 411 -1.82 14.53 21.09
CA GLU A 411 -2.07 14.74 22.51
C GLU A 411 -2.44 13.42 23.20
N ASP A 412 -1.93 13.19 24.41
CA ASP A 412 -2.19 11.99 25.23
C ASP A 412 -1.86 10.66 24.50
N GLY A 413 -0.78 10.66 23.70
CA GLY A 413 -0.35 9.51 22.90
C GLY A 413 0.54 8.50 23.63
N THR A 414 0.46 7.21 23.28
CA THR A 414 1.38 6.17 23.79
C THR A 414 1.98 5.33 22.66
N PHE A 415 3.31 5.36 22.50
CA PHE A 415 4.05 4.61 21.49
C PHE A 415 5.02 3.65 22.16
N ALA A 416 4.77 2.34 22.08
CA ALA A 416 5.58 1.38 22.85
C ALA A 416 5.91 0.08 22.14
N ALA A 417 7.03 -0.53 22.56
CA ALA A 417 7.56 -1.78 22.00
C ALA A 417 7.88 -1.67 20.51
N THR A 418 8.50 -0.58 20.06
CA THR A 418 8.78 -0.36 18.64
C THR A 418 10.07 -1.05 18.21
N GLY A 419 10.11 -1.61 16.99
CA GLY A 419 11.31 -2.26 16.45
C GLY A 419 12.42 -1.27 16.08
N ARG A 420 12.06 -0.04 15.75
CA ARG A 420 12.94 1.09 15.43
C ARG A 420 12.67 2.26 16.39
N ALA A 421 12.44 3.46 15.85
CA ALA A 421 12.17 4.64 16.65
C ALA A 421 10.77 4.57 17.29
N GLY A 422 10.61 5.15 18.48
CA GLY A 422 9.28 5.39 19.05
C GLY A 422 8.53 6.45 18.25
N ILE A 423 9.18 7.59 18.04
CA ILE A 423 8.71 8.71 17.25
C ILE A 423 9.82 9.13 16.28
N GLU A 424 9.44 9.38 15.03
CA GLU A 424 10.32 9.91 13.99
C GLU A 424 9.71 11.20 13.41
N VAL A 425 10.44 12.30 13.53
CA VAL A 425 10.09 13.59 12.94
C VAL A 425 10.99 13.79 11.74
N GLY A 426 10.41 13.72 10.55
CA GLY A 426 11.08 13.89 9.26
C GLY A 426 11.65 15.29 9.07
N PRO A 427 12.46 15.50 8.00
CA PRO A 427 13.09 16.78 7.73
C PRO A 427 12.08 17.92 7.67
N ASP A 428 12.47 19.09 8.18
CA ASP A 428 11.69 20.34 8.14
C ASP A 428 10.30 20.29 8.84
N ALA A 429 9.91 19.13 9.39
CA ALA A 429 8.62 18.94 10.06
C ALA A 429 8.55 19.62 11.44
N ARG A 430 7.36 20.09 11.79
CA ARG A 430 7.11 20.89 13.01
C ARG A 430 5.87 20.43 13.79
N PRO A 431 5.77 19.14 14.17
CA PRO A 431 4.63 18.66 14.94
C PRO A 431 4.63 19.21 16.37
N THR A 432 3.43 19.29 16.96
CA THR A 432 3.26 19.53 18.39
C THR A 432 2.84 18.24 19.10
N LEU A 433 3.61 17.82 20.09
CA LEU A 433 3.42 16.62 20.88
C LEU A 433 3.19 17.00 22.35
N ARG A 434 2.02 16.69 22.90
CA ARG A 434 1.66 16.99 24.29
C ARG A 434 1.32 15.73 25.07
N ARG A 435 1.92 15.56 26.25
CA ARG A 435 1.68 14.42 27.15
C ARG A 435 1.86 13.05 26.47
N VAL A 436 2.81 12.97 25.54
CA VAL A 436 3.11 11.74 24.79
C VAL A 436 4.08 10.85 25.58
N ARG A 437 3.83 9.54 25.61
CA ARG A 437 4.64 8.53 26.27
C ARG A 437 5.27 7.60 25.25
N VAL A 438 6.59 7.49 25.25
CA VAL A 438 7.36 6.52 24.46
C VAL A 438 8.02 5.53 25.41
N ALA A 439 7.88 4.23 25.12
CA ALA A 439 8.47 3.18 25.96
C ALA A 439 9.05 2.02 25.15
N ARG A 440 10.23 1.52 25.52
CA ARG A 440 10.82 0.31 24.93
C ARG A 440 11.01 0.39 23.41
N ALA A 441 11.67 1.45 22.95
CA ALA A 441 12.01 1.63 21.54
C ALA A 441 13.31 0.89 21.18
N GLY A 442 13.35 0.26 20.00
CA GLY A 442 14.47 -0.59 19.55
C GLY A 442 15.72 0.17 19.10
N THR A 443 15.59 1.41 18.63
CA THR A 443 16.75 2.24 18.23
C THR A 443 16.85 3.54 19.02
N ALA A 444 15.83 4.39 18.98
CA ALA A 444 15.78 5.63 19.76
C ALA A 444 14.34 5.93 20.17
N GLY A 445 14.16 6.62 21.29
CA GLY A 445 12.82 7.04 21.70
C GLY A 445 12.22 8.03 20.71
N VAL A 446 12.93 9.14 20.47
CA VAL A 446 12.57 10.18 19.50
C VAL A 446 13.75 10.44 18.57
N VAL A 447 13.50 10.47 17.26
CA VAL A 447 14.46 10.89 16.24
C VAL A 447 13.95 12.16 15.58
N VAL A 448 14.76 13.20 15.59
CA VAL A 448 14.47 14.50 14.98
C VAL A 448 15.45 14.70 13.83
N HIS A 449 14.95 14.62 12.59
CA HIS A 449 15.74 14.75 11.37
C HIS A 449 16.05 16.21 11.03
N GLU A 450 16.80 16.40 9.94
CA GLU A 450 17.41 17.68 9.57
C GLU A 450 16.42 18.85 9.55
N ARG A 451 16.80 19.98 10.16
CA ARG A 451 15.98 21.23 10.22
C ARG A 451 14.58 21.09 10.82
N ALA A 452 14.23 19.92 11.34
CA ALA A 452 12.96 19.70 12.01
C ALA A 452 12.95 20.46 13.36
N ALA A 453 11.77 20.96 13.71
CA ALA A 453 11.59 21.76 14.93
C ALA A 453 10.30 21.34 15.65
N PRO A 454 10.22 20.10 16.16
CA PRO A 454 9.06 19.63 16.90
C PRO A 454 8.98 20.31 18.27
N VAL A 455 7.76 20.49 18.77
CA VAL A 455 7.47 20.96 20.14
C VAL A 455 6.98 19.78 20.97
N LEU A 456 7.67 19.49 22.08
CA LEU A 456 7.35 18.41 23.01
C LEU A 456 7.06 19.00 24.39
N GLU A 457 5.83 18.87 24.88
CA GLU A 457 5.40 19.36 26.20
C GLU A 457 4.90 18.19 27.07
N ASP A 458 5.46 18.04 28.27
CA ASP A 458 5.11 16.99 29.24
C ASP A 458 5.29 15.55 28.69
N CYS A 459 6.20 15.38 27.72
CA CYS A 459 6.47 14.11 27.07
C CYS A 459 7.47 13.26 27.87
N ALA A 460 7.32 11.94 27.83
CA ALA A 460 8.25 11.02 28.48
C ALA A 460 8.75 9.94 27.52
N VAL A 461 10.04 9.64 27.60
CA VAL A 461 10.71 8.53 26.91
C VAL A 461 11.33 7.63 27.98
N THR A 462 11.03 6.35 27.90
CA THR A 462 11.47 5.33 28.88
C THR A 462 12.04 4.10 28.17
N ASP A 463 13.10 3.54 28.74
CA ASP A 463 13.65 2.22 28.37
C ASP A 463 13.98 2.03 26.88
N SER A 464 14.58 3.04 26.23
CA SER A 464 15.02 2.91 24.83
C SER A 464 16.33 2.13 24.74
N ALA A 465 16.44 1.19 23.79
CA ALA A 465 17.65 0.39 23.61
C ALA A 465 18.86 1.22 23.11
N GLY A 466 18.63 2.30 22.36
CA GLY A 466 19.65 3.33 22.08
C GLY A 466 19.42 4.61 22.88
N SER A 467 19.47 5.77 22.21
CA SER A 467 19.33 7.06 22.89
C SER A 467 17.85 7.41 23.13
N ALA A 468 17.53 8.13 24.20
CA ALA A 468 16.14 8.56 24.42
C ALA A 468 15.71 9.59 23.37
N MET A 469 16.60 10.52 22.98
CA MET A 469 16.39 11.44 21.87
C MET A 469 17.66 11.60 21.02
N VAL A 470 17.50 11.59 19.69
CA VAL A 470 18.54 11.86 18.70
C VAL A 470 18.13 13.08 17.87
N VAL A 471 19.00 14.08 17.82
CA VAL A 471 18.80 15.34 17.10
C VAL A 471 19.86 15.47 16.02
N TRP A 472 19.42 15.45 14.76
CA TRP A 472 20.28 15.53 13.57
C TRP A 472 20.55 16.98 13.14
N THR A 473 21.22 17.12 12.01
CA THR A 473 21.84 18.36 11.54
C THR A 473 20.86 19.52 11.42
N ASP A 474 21.20 20.65 12.03
CA ASP A 474 20.41 21.88 12.07
C ASP A 474 18.98 21.74 12.62
N ALA A 475 18.66 20.61 13.26
CA ALA A 475 17.37 20.42 13.90
C ALA A 475 17.32 21.18 15.24
N ALA A 476 16.14 21.68 15.60
CA ALA A 476 15.95 22.54 16.77
C ALA A 476 14.66 22.17 17.52
N PRO A 477 14.61 21.01 18.20
CA PRO A 477 13.44 20.63 19.00
C PRO A 477 13.27 21.56 20.21
N VAL A 478 12.02 21.81 20.60
CA VAL A 478 11.68 22.49 21.86
C VAL A 478 11.07 21.47 22.79
N VAL A 479 11.71 21.18 23.92
CA VAL A 479 11.28 20.20 24.91
C VAL A 479 11.04 20.89 26.26
N ARG A 480 9.82 20.79 26.77
CA ARG A 480 9.40 21.37 28.05
C ARG A 480 8.87 20.29 28.97
N ALA A 481 9.34 20.29 30.22
CA ALA A 481 8.93 19.32 31.24
C ALA A 481 9.08 17.85 30.77
N GLY A 482 10.12 17.58 29.97
CA GLY A 482 10.36 16.26 29.39
C GLY A 482 11.04 15.29 30.36
N ALA A 483 10.65 14.02 30.36
CA ALA A 483 11.32 12.95 31.12
C ALA A 483 11.99 11.96 30.18
N LEU A 484 13.31 12.03 30.03
CA LEU A 484 14.10 11.17 29.14
C LEU A 484 14.94 10.21 29.99
N THR A 485 14.45 8.98 30.20
CA THR A 485 15.03 8.06 31.18
C THR A 485 15.26 6.64 30.67
N GLY A 486 16.25 5.94 31.23
CA GLY A 486 16.50 4.53 30.94
C GLY A 486 17.02 4.27 29.52
N ALA A 487 17.83 5.18 28.98
CA ALA A 487 18.40 5.01 27.64
C ALA A 487 19.60 4.05 27.66
N GLY A 488 19.64 3.08 26.75
CA GLY A 488 20.78 2.18 26.55
C GLY A 488 22.02 2.89 25.97
N LYS A 489 21.86 4.09 25.43
CA LYS A 489 22.96 5.02 25.07
C LYS A 489 22.88 6.32 25.88
N ASN A 490 22.86 7.48 25.22
CA ASN A 490 22.73 8.79 25.85
C ASN A 490 21.25 9.12 26.11
N GLY A 491 20.98 10.01 27.06
CA GLY A 491 19.65 10.61 27.17
C GLY A 491 19.32 11.42 25.92
N VAL A 492 20.17 12.38 25.58
CA VAL A 492 20.07 13.20 24.37
C VAL A 492 21.39 13.13 23.59
N TYR A 493 21.30 12.90 22.29
CA TYR A 493 22.43 12.93 21.37
C TYR A 493 22.20 14.00 20.30
N LEU A 494 23.09 14.99 20.21
CA LEU A 494 23.01 16.09 19.25
C LEU A 494 24.18 16.07 18.27
N LYS A 495 23.90 16.15 16.97
CA LYS A 495 24.91 16.09 15.90
C LYS A 495 24.87 17.29 14.96
N GLY A 496 26.05 17.86 14.67
CA GLY A 496 26.33 18.74 13.53
C GLY A 496 25.39 19.93 13.37
N GLY A 497 25.62 21.04 14.06
CA GLY A 497 24.74 22.21 14.00
C GLY A 497 23.40 22.04 14.72
N ALA A 498 23.08 20.84 15.22
CA ALA A 498 21.88 20.58 16.03
C ALA A 498 21.77 21.56 17.21
N GLY A 499 20.64 22.26 17.27
CA GLY A 499 20.26 23.12 18.37
C GLY A 499 19.20 22.46 19.24
N GLY A 500 18.28 23.28 19.72
CA GLY A 500 17.13 22.85 20.50
C GLY A 500 17.15 23.40 21.92
N GLU A 501 15.96 23.61 22.46
CA GLU A 501 15.73 24.16 23.79
C GLU A 501 15.12 23.09 24.70
N PHE A 502 15.78 22.79 25.81
CA PHE A 502 15.30 21.86 26.82
C PHE A 502 15.10 22.63 28.12
N THR A 503 13.85 22.69 28.60
CA THR A 503 13.50 23.41 29.83
C THR A 503 12.79 22.48 30.80
N ASP A 504 13.18 22.51 32.08
CA ASP A 504 12.60 21.70 33.16
C ASP A 504 12.61 20.19 32.85
N CYS A 505 13.62 19.71 32.12
CA CYS A 505 13.71 18.32 31.71
C CYS A 505 14.47 17.45 32.73
N VAL A 506 14.03 16.21 32.90
CA VAL A 506 14.72 15.18 33.69
C VAL A 506 15.38 14.19 32.75
N LEU A 507 16.71 14.12 32.77
CA LEU A 507 17.49 13.16 32.00
C LEU A 507 18.18 12.21 32.97
N GLY A 508 17.99 10.89 32.83
CA GLY A 508 18.66 10.00 33.77
C GLY A 508 18.55 8.50 33.54
N GLY A 509 19.38 7.73 34.24
CA GLY A 509 19.44 6.28 34.06
C GLY A 509 19.98 5.86 32.70
N SER A 510 20.73 6.73 32.01
CA SER A 510 21.35 6.42 30.73
C SER A 510 22.68 5.67 30.93
N ALA A 511 23.00 4.72 30.05
CA ALA A 511 24.25 3.96 30.13
C ALA A 511 25.49 4.78 29.74
N TYR A 512 25.28 5.89 29.03
CA TYR A 512 26.30 6.89 28.67
C TYR A 512 25.96 8.23 29.35
N PRO A 513 26.84 9.25 29.25
CA PRO A 513 26.51 10.59 29.72
C PRO A 513 25.16 11.08 29.22
N ALA A 514 24.43 11.80 30.07
CA ALA A 514 23.03 12.14 29.84
C ALA A 514 22.86 12.96 28.55
N VAL A 515 23.80 13.84 28.23
CA VAL A 515 23.81 14.62 26.98
C VAL A 515 25.14 14.42 26.25
N TYR A 516 25.08 14.17 24.94
CA TYR A 516 26.23 14.23 24.04
C TYR A 516 26.05 15.38 23.05
N VAL A 517 27.04 16.28 23.01
CA VAL A 517 27.08 17.45 22.13
C VAL A 517 28.25 17.30 21.16
N ALA A 518 27.95 17.02 19.88
CA ALA A 518 28.96 16.98 18.83
C ALA A 518 29.51 18.38 18.50
N ALA A 519 30.64 18.44 17.78
CA ALA A 519 31.19 19.69 17.28
C ALA A 519 30.16 20.49 16.46
N GLY A 520 30.10 21.81 16.68
CA GLY A 520 29.16 22.71 16.03
C GLY A 520 27.72 22.68 16.55
N ALA A 521 27.34 21.73 17.42
CA ALA A 521 26.00 21.71 18.01
C ALA A 521 25.86 22.81 19.09
N ALA A 522 24.67 23.39 19.20
CA ALA A 522 24.36 24.56 20.02
C ALA A 522 23.06 24.42 20.84
N PRO A 523 22.91 23.37 21.67
CA PRO A 523 21.71 23.20 22.49
C PRO A 523 21.65 24.19 23.67
N VAL A 524 20.43 24.51 24.10
CA VAL A 524 20.17 25.31 25.31
C VAL A 524 19.39 24.45 26.31
N LEU A 525 20.02 24.11 27.43
CA LEU A 525 19.41 23.38 28.54
C LEU A 525 19.24 24.33 29.73
N ARG A 526 18.01 24.47 30.23
CA ARG A 526 17.64 25.35 31.36
C ARG A 526 16.89 24.55 32.41
N ALA A 527 17.27 24.75 33.68
CA ALA A 527 16.61 24.10 34.83
C ALA A 527 16.49 22.57 34.70
N CYS A 528 17.41 21.92 33.96
CA CYS A 528 17.36 20.49 33.73
C CYS A 528 18.00 19.71 34.90
N THR A 529 17.44 18.55 35.22
CA THR A 529 17.97 17.63 36.24
C THR A 529 18.59 16.41 35.57
N PHE A 530 19.88 16.20 35.79
CA PHE A 530 20.61 14.99 35.40
C PHE A 530 20.66 14.03 36.60
N ARG A 531 20.26 12.77 36.42
CA ARG A 531 20.29 11.80 37.51
C ARG A 531 20.74 10.39 37.12
N ASP A 532 21.40 9.71 38.04
CA ASP A 532 21.67 8.27 37.96
C ASP A 532 22.34 7.86 36.63
N CYS A 533 23.29 8.65 36.15
CA CYS A 533 24.02 8.43 34.89
C CYS A 533 25.54 8.58 35.10
N PRO A 534 26.39 7.98 34.23
CA PRO A 534 27.84 8.08 34.36
C PRO A 534 28.37 9.52 34.33
N GLY A 535 27.75 10.39 33.53
CA GLY A 535 28.10 11.81 33.44
C GLY A 535 26.91 12.68 33.05
N ASP A 536 26.97 13.98 33.36
CA ASP A 536 25.89 14.92 33.00
C ASP A 536 25.96 15.35 31.52
N ALA A 537 27.16 15.62 31.00
CA ALA A 537 27.36 15.92 29.58
C ALA A 537 28.74 15.50 29.04
N THR A 538 28.80 15.18 27.75
CA THR A 538 30.03 15.10 26.94
C THR A 538 29.96 16.15 25.84
N ILE A 539 31.03 16.92 25.70
CA ILE A 539 31.19 17.95 24.67
C ILE A 539 32.41 17.57 23.84
N GLU A 540 32.21 17.27 22.56
CA GLU A 540 33.27 16.76 21.67
C GLU A 540 34.34 17.82 21.36
N ASP A 541 33.91 19.04 21.01
CA ASP A 541 34.79 20.19 20.82
C ASP A 541 34.23 21.42 21.58
N PRO A 542 34.75 21.71 22.79
CA PRO A 542 34.32 22.84 23.60
C PRO A 542 34.52 24.22 22.95
N GLU A 543 35.46 24.36 22.01
CA GLU A 543 35.76 25.64 21.35
C GLU A 543 34.80 25.92 20.18
N GLN A 544 34.22 24.87 19.61
CA GLN A 544 33.27 24.94 18.48
C GLN A 544 31.81 24.72 18.87
N THR A 545 31.48 24.74 20.15
CA THR A 545 30.09 24.68 20.63
C THR A 545 29.67 25.97 21.32
N SER A 546 28.42 26.37 21.12
CA SER A 546 27.77 27.42 21.90
C SER A 546 26.71 26.86 22.85
N ALA A 547 26.87 25.59 23.27
CA ALA A 547 25.95 24.94 24.20
C ALA A 547 25.82 25.72 25.52
N VAL A 548 24.57 25.94 25.95
CA VAL A 548 24.25 26.66 27.19
C VAL A 548 23.62 25.71 28.19
N PHE A 549 24.19 25.62 29.39
CA PHE A 549 23.63 24.89 30.52
C PHE A 549 23.37 25.87 31.67
N ALA A 550 22.12 26.28 31.85
CA ALA A 550 21.71 27.23 32.89
C ALA A 550 20.89 26.55 33.97
N ASP A 551 21.22 26.80 35.24
CA ASP A 551 20.48 26.30 36.41
C ASP A 551 20.29 24.77 36.44
N CYS A 552 21.20 24.01 35.81
CA CYS A 552 21.12 22.56 35.74
C CYS A 552 21.72 21.89 36.99
N VAL A 553 21.09 20.80 37.43
CA VAL A 553 21.44 20.08 38.67
C VAL A 553 21.76 18.62 38.37
N ALA A 554 22.88 18.13 38.89
CA ALA A 554 23.25 16.71 38.85
C ALA A 554 22.97 16.01 40.19
N ARG A 555 22.39 14.80 40.16
CA ARG A 555 22.13 13.96 41.34
C ARG A 555 22.52 12.50 41.09
N GLY A 556 23.44 11.95 41.87
CA GLY A 556 23.89 10.56 41.63
C GLY A 556 24.61 10.40 40.28
N VAL A 557 25.30 11.44 39.83
CA VAL A 557 26.10 11.46 38.59
C VAL A 557 27.57 11.39 38.98
N ALA A 558 28.34 10.49 38.36
CA ALA A 558 29.75 10.28 38.72
C ALA A 558 30.66 11.40 38.17
N GLU A 559 30.47 11.79 36.91
CA GLU A 559 31.21 12.87 36.27
C GLU A 559 30.32 14.10 36.03
N VAL A 560 30.63 15.20 36.72
CA VAL A 560 29.86 16.45 36.63
C VAL A 560 30.70 17.51 35.92
N LEU A 561 30.37 17.80 34.66
CA LEU A 561 31.06 18.76 33.81
C LEU A 561 30.37 20.13 33.78
N VAL A 562 29.03 20.13 33.64
CA VAL A 562 28.24 21.34 33.31
C VAL A 562 27.31 21.78 34.44
N SER A 563 26.87 20.86 35.29
CA SER A 563 25.93 21.16 36.37
C SER A 563 26.57 22.01 37.47
N GLY A 564 25.85 23.00 37.99
CA GLY A 564 26.34 23.91 39.02
C GLY A 564 27.23 25.09 38.53
N ARG A 565 27.44 25.23 37.21
CA ARG A 565 28.04 26.45 36.62
C ARG A 565 26.94 27.48 36.34
N GLY A 566 26.94 28.62 37.06
CA GLY A 566 26.04 29.74 36.76
C GLY A 566 26.49 30.50 35.51
N THR A 567 25.61 30.66 34.52
CA THR A 567 25.93 31.35 33.26
C THR A 567 25.75 32.86 33.37
N ALA A 568 26.77 33.64 32.98
CA ALA A 568 26.63 35.07 32.64
C ALA A 568 26.67 35.23 31.10
N PRO A 569 25.85 36.09 30.50
CA PRO A 569 25.88 36.38 29.06
C PRO A 569 26.81 37.56 28.73
N PRO A 570 27.11 37.80 27.44
CA PRO A 570 27.04 39.17 26.96
C PRO A 570 26.17 39.33 25.71
N ALA A 571 25.48 40.47 25.66
CA ALA A 571 24.67 40.97 24.54
C ALA A 571 25.53 41.68 23.47
N GLY A 572 25.01 41.75 22.23
CA GLY A 572 25.65 42.33 21.03
C GLY A 572 25.87 43.86 21.04
N PRO A 573 26.21 44.51 19.90
CA PRO A 573 25.32 44.54 18.71
C PRO A 573 26.00 44.65 17.30
N ASN A 574 25.19 44.39 16.26
CA ASN A 574 25.26 44.83 14.85
C ASN A 574 26.61 44.85 14.09
N GLY A 575 26.69 44.00 13.06
CA GLY A 575 27.59 44.16 11.92
C GLY A 575 27.04 43.44 10.69
N VAL A 576 26.42 44.21 9.79
CA VAL A 576 26.06 43.76 8.44
C VAL A 576 27.34 43.50 7.67
N VAL A 577 27.55 42.27 7.16
CA VAL A 577 28.42 42.02 6.01
C VAL A 577 27.82 40.87 5.19
N GLU A 578 27.48 41.19 3.94
CA GLU A 578 27.11 40.24 2.89
C GLU A 578 28.30 39.37 2.48
N GLY A 579 28.00 38.11 2.13
CA GLY A 579 28.69 37.37 1.07
C GLY A 579 30.01 36.70 1.41
N SER A 580 29.98 35.38 1.62
CA SER A 580 30.74 34.47 0.76
C SER A 580 30.18 33.06 0.82
N ASP A 581 29.89 32.54 -0.37
CA ASP A 581 29.48 31.18 -0.64
C ASP A 581 30.57 30.15 -0.27
N ALA A 582 30.07 29.03 0.26
CA ALA A 582 30.51 27.66 0.02
C ALA A 582 31.83 27.15 0.62
N ALA A 583 31.71 26.16 1.51
CA ALA A 583 32.42 24.87 1.49
C ALA A 583 31.67 23.94 2.47
N GLY A 584 31.04 22.85 2.05
CA GLY A 584 31.62 21.83 1.20
C GLY A 584 32.39 20.89 2.11
N ASP A 585 32.07 19.59 2.02
CA ASP A 585 32.86 18.45 2.49
C ASP A 585 34.32 18.89 2.70
N ALA A 586 34.82 18.80 3.95
CA ALA A 586 36.18 19.22 4.24
C ALA A 586 37.09 18.55 3.20
N PRO A 587 37.86 19.32 2.40
CA PRO A 587 38.65 18.73 1.35
C PRO A 587 39.65 17.80 2.04
N GLU A 588 39.56 16.51 1.72
CA GLU A 588 40.73 15.66 1.78
C GLU A 588 41.87 16.44 1.09
N PRO A 589 43.07 16.50 1.68
CA PRO A 589 44.20 17.17 1.05
C PRO A 589 44.29 16.68 -0.40
N PRO A 590 44.57 17.57 -1.39
CA PRO A 590 44.52 17.20 -2.80
C PRO A 590 45.38 15.97 -3.00
N ALA A 591 44.73 14.81 -3.15
CA ALA A 591 45.41 13.56 -3.35
C ALA A 591 46.12 13.70 -4.69
N ASP A 592 47.43 13.45 -4.70
CA ASP A 592 48.20 13.47 -5.92
C ASP A 592 47.53 12.54 -6.95
N LEU A 593 47.52 12.96 -8.22
CA LEU A 593 46.87 12.22 -9.30
C LEU A 593 47.36 10.76 -9.35
N GLY A 594 48.65 10.52 -9.05
CA GLY A 594 49.20 9.16 -8.98
C GLY A 594 48.55 8.29 -7.89
N THR A 595 48.19 8.90 -6.75
CA THR A 595 47.52 8.20 -5.64
C THR A 595 46.09 7.80 -6.02
N LEU A 596 45.34 8.70 -6.64
CA LEU A 596 43.96 8.44 -7.07
C LEU A 596 43.87 7.40 -8.19
N LEU A 597 44.84 7.40 -9.11
CA LEU A 597 44.94 6.36 -10.14
C LEU A 597 45.31 5.00 -9.53
N THR A 598 46.17 4.98 -8.51
CA THR A 598 46.49 3.76 -7.77
C THR A 598 45.26 3.23 -7.00
N GLU A 599 44.45 4.12 -6.42
CA GLU A 599 43.19 3.76 -5.75
C GLU A 599 42.18 3.16 -6.74
N LEU A 600 42.07 3.74 -7.94
CA LEU A 600 41.27 3.18 -9.04
C LEU A 600 41.78 1.80 -9.46
N ASP A 601 43.09 1.62 -9.60
CA ASP A 601 43.71 0.34 -9.95
C ASP A 601 43.54 -0.73 -8.86
N ALA A 602 43.46 -0.31 -7.59
CA ALA A 602 43.24 -1.19 -6.44
C ALA A 602 41.81 -1.75 -6.34
N LEU A 603 40.82 -1.14 -7.01
CA LEU A 603 39.46 -1.69 -7.03
C LEU A 603 39.45 -3.10 -7.64
N VAL A 604 38.77 -4.05 -7.00
CA VAL A 604 38.67 -5.42 -7.51
C VAL A 604 37.92 -5.41 -8.85
N GLY A 605 38.38 -6.19 -9.84
CA GLY A 605 37.73 -6.29 -11.15
C GLY A 605 37.78 -5.00 -11.98
N LEU A 606 36.72 -4.73 -12.75
CA LEU A 606 36.49 -3.50 -13.51
C LEU A 606 37.54 -3.15 -14.58
N ALA A 607 38.20 -4.14 -15.18
CA ALA A 607 39.28 -3.91 -16.15
C ALA A 607 38.89 -2.96 -17.30
N ARG A 608 37.69 -3.12 -17.86
CA ARG A 608 37.15 -2.24 -18.91
C ARG A 608 36.91 -0.82 -18.42
N VAL A 609 36.27 -0.66 -17.26
CA VAL A 609 36.00 0.65 -16.65
C VAL A 609 37.30 1.38 -16.32
N LYS A 610 38.31 0.68 -15.78
CA LYS A 610 39.63 1.26 -15.51
C LYS A 610 40.28 1.75 -16.81
N HIS A 611 40.19 0.99 -17.89
CA HIS A 611 40.70 1.39 -19.20
C HIS A 611 39.96 2.62 -19.76
N ASP A 612 38.63 2.64 -19.67
CA ASP A 612 37.80 3.75 -20.14
C ASP A 612 38.08 5.04 -19.35
N VAL A 613 38.20 4.94 -18.03
CA VAL A 613 38.56 6.06 -17.14
C VAL A 613 39.98 6.53 -17.41
N ALA A 614 40.95 5.63 -17.59
CA ALA A 614 42.32 6.01 -17.95
C ALA A 614 42.38 6.76 -19.29
N THR A 615 41.59 6.32 -20.28
CA THR A 615 41.47 6.99 -21.59
C THR A 615 40.86 8.39 -21.45
N LEU A 616 39.84 8.54 -20.60
CA LEU A 616 39.24 9.84 -20.28
C LEU A 616 40.26 10.78 -19.60
N VAL A 617 41.03 10.27 -18.64
CA VAL A 617 42.08 11.04 -17.96
C VAL A 617 43.14 11.54 -18.94
N GLN A 618 43.61 10.68 -19.85
CA GLN A 618 44.59 11.06 -20.88
C GLN A 618 44.04 12.14 -21.82
N LEU A 619 42.76 12.04 -22.21
CA LEU A 619 42.10 13.06 -23.03
C LEU A 619 42.00 14.40 -22.29
N MET A 620 41.63 14.39 -21.00
CA MET A 620 41.54 15.61 -20.19
C MET A 620 42.91 16.25 -19.96
N GLN A 621 43.97 15.45 -19.77
CA GLN A 621 45.35 15.96 -19.72
C GLN A 621 45.76 16.64 -21.03
N LEU A 622 45.34 16.10 -22.19
CA LEU A 622 45.59 16.73 -23.50
C LEU A 622 44.85 18.06 -23.64
N VAL A 623 43.59 18.13 -23.21
CA VAL A 623 42.78 19.37 -23.20
C VAL A 623 43.46 20.44 -22.37
N ARG A 624 43.87 20.11 -21.14
CA ARG A 624 44.59 21.03 -20.25
C ARG A 624 45.88 21.57 -20.87
N ARG A 625 46.70 20.70 -21.46
CA ARG A 625 47.95 21.11 -22.13
C ARG A 625 47.69 22.04 -23.32
N ARG A 626 46.56 21.89 -24.02
CA ARG A 626 46.17 22.80 -25.11
C ARG A 626 45.75 24.16 -24.57
N GLU A 627 44.95 24.19 -23.50
CA GLU A 627 44.53 25.42 -22.82
C GLU A 627 45.71 26.18 -22.24
N GLU A 628 46.65 25.49 -21.57
CA GLU A 628 47.91 26.06 -21.07
C GLU A 628 48.79 26.61 -22.20
N ALA A 629 48.72 26.02 -23.39
CA ALA A 629 49.39 26.50 -24.60
C ALA A 629 48.61 27.60 -25.35
N GLY A 630 47.46 28.07 -24.81
CA GLY A 630 46.60 29.08 -25.44
C GLY A 630 45.88 28.61 -26.71
N LEU A 631 45.84 27.30 -26.96
CA LEU A 631 45.16 26.70 -28.10
C LEU A 631 43.70 26.41 -27.75
N THR A 632 42.79 26.66 -28.68
CA THR A 632 41.38 26.30 -28.47
C THR A 632 41.24 24.79 -28.29
N PRO A 633 40.66 24.32 -27.17
CA PRO A 633 40.41 22.91 -26.95
C PRO A 633 39.27 22.43 -27.87
N PRO A 634 39.28 21.14 -28.27
CA PRO A 634 38.16 20.56 -28.99
C PRO A 634 36.89 20.57 -28.11
N PRO A 635 35.68 20.76 -28.68
CA PRO A 635 34.45 20.71 -27.92
C PRO A 635 34.21 19.28 -27.44
N LEU A 636 34.39 19.06 -26.14
CA LEU A 636 34.20 17.76 -25.50
C LEU A 636 33.17 17.91 -24.39
N SER A 637 32.07 17.17 -24.50
CA SER A 637 31.19 16.99 -23.34
C SER A 637 31.92 16.15 -22.30
N ARG A 638 31.82 16.57 -21.04
CA ARG A 638 32.42 15.89 -19.88
C ARG A 638 31.44 14.93 -19.21
N HIS A 639 30.19 14.91 -19.65
CA HIS A 639 29.10 14.12 -19.06
C HIS A 639 29.14 12.66 -19.53
N LEU A 640 28.80 11.73 -18.62
CA LEU A 640 28.95 10.28 -18.85
C LEU A 640 27.67 9.51 -18.56
N VAL A 641 27.48 8.40 -19.26
CA VAL A 641 26.46 7.39 -18.96
C VAL A 641 27.14 6.18 -18.32
N PHE A 642 26.69 5.78 -17.13
CA PHE A 642 27.16 4.57 -16.45
C PHE A 642 26.11 3.46 -16.58
N ALA A 643 26.37 2.49 -17.46
CA ALA A 643 25.43 1.41 -17.77
C ALA A 643 25.88 0.10 -17.13
N GLY A 644 25.06 -0.51 -16.26
CA GLY A 644 25.33 -1.84 -15.71
C GLY A 644 24.44 -2.22 -14.53
N ASN A 645 24.46 -3.50 -14.14
CA ASN A 645 23.63 -4.04 -13.07
C ASN A 645 23.94 -3.41 -11.69
N PRO A 646 23.03 -3.50 -10.70
CA PRO A 646 23.28 -3.01 -9.34
C PRO A 646 24.51 -3.66 -8.71
N GLY A 647 25.23 -2.88 -7.88
CA GLY A 647 26.37 -3.41 -7.12
C GLY A 647 27.66 -3.62 -7.93
N THR A 648 27.76 -3.12 -9.16
CA THR A 648 28.97 -3.17 -10.00
C THR A 648 29.99 -2.06 -9.71
N GLY A 649 29.73 -1.17 -8.74
CA GLY A 649 30.70 -0.12 -8.34
C GLY A 649 30.57 1.23 -9.04
N LYS A 650 29.45 1.48 -9.74
CA LYS A 650 29.15 2.75 -10.44
C LYS A 650 29.39 4.00 -9.58
N THR A 651 28.78 4.06 -8.40
CA THR A 651 28.89 5.22 -7.48
C THR A 651 30.31 5.40 -6.94
N THR A 652 31.01 4.30 -6.63
CA THR A 652 32.40 4.32 -6.17
C THR A 652 33.33 4.90 -7.25
N VAL A 653 33.16 4.47 -8.49
CA VAL A 653 33.94 5.01 -9.63
C VAL A 653 33.58 6.46 -9.91
N ALA A 654 32.31 6.85 -9.80
CA ALA A 654 31.88 8.24 -9.99
C ALA A 654 32.56 9.20 -8.99
N ARG A 655 32.66 8.78 -7.72
CA ARG A 655 33.35 9.53 -6.66
C ARG A 655 34.84 9.70 -6.95
N LEU A 656 35.51 8.62 -7.35
CA LEU A 656 36.93 8.66 -7.73
C LEU A 656 37.16 9.52 -8.97
N TYR A 657 36.29 9.42 -9.96
CA TYR A 657 36.38 10.22 -11.18
C TYR A 657 36.28 11.73 -10.89
N GLY A 658 35.37 12.15 -9.99
CA GLY A 658 35.28 13.55 -9.54
C GLY A 658 36.58 14.06 -8.90
N ARG A 659 37.16 13.27 -7.98
CA ARG A 659 38.45 13.59 -7.33
C ARG A 659 39.59 13.66 -8.35
N ILE A 660 39.63 12.75 -9.32
CA ILE A 660 40.64 12.75 -10.39
C ILE A 660 40.53 14.01 -11.25
N LEU A 661 39.31 14.43 -11.62
CA LEU A 661 39.11 15.65 -12.40
C LEU A 661 39.48 16.92 -11.62
N ALA A 662 39.26 16.95 -10.31
CA ALA A 662 39.72 18.04 -9.46
C ALA A 662 41.25 18.08 -9.35
N ALA A 663 41.92 16.94 -9.19
CA ALA A 663 43.38 16.85 -9.22
C ALA A 663 43.98 17.29 -10.57
N LEU A 664 43.23 17.06 -11.66
CA LEU A 664 43.55 17.55 -13.00
C LEU A 664 43.18 19.02 -13.22
N GLY A 665 42.63 19.73 -12.23
CA GLY A 665 42.25 21.14 -12.33
C GLY A 665 41.05 21.42 -13.23
N MET A 666 40.28 20.38 -13.59
CA MET A 666 39.10 20.49 -14.44
C MET A 666 37.83 20.79 -13.65
N LEU A 667 37.83 20.49 -12.36
CA LEU A 667 36.76 20.78 -11.41
C LEU A 667 37.37 21.50 -10.20
N SER A 668 36.63 22.40 -9.57
CA SER A 668 37.14 23.17 -8.43
C SER A 668 37.21 22.38 -7.13
N ARG A 669 36.40 21.31 -6.97
CA ARG A 669 36.31 20.51 -5.74
C ARG A 669 36.28 19.01 -5.96
N GLY A 670 35.58 18.53 -7.00
CA GLY A 670 35.50 17.11 -7.34
C GLY A 670 34.62 16.27 -6.40
N HIS A 671 33.79 16.89 -5.55
CA HIS A 671 32.84 16.20 -4.68
C HIS A 671 31.71 15.55 -5.47
N LEU A 672 31.13 14.46 -4.94
CA LEU A 672 30.02 13.75 -5.55
C LEU A 672 28.70 14.13 -4.86
N VAL A 673 27.70 14.55 -5.63
CA VAL A 673 26.31 14.71 -5.18
C VAL A 673 25.47 13.63 -5.84
N GLU A 674 24.89 12.74 -5.02
CA GLU A 674 24.02 11.66 -5.49
C GLU A 674 22.56 12.11 -5.48
N ALA A 675 21.82 11.75 -6.54
CA ALA A 675 20.42 12.12 -6.74
C ALA A 675 19.65 10.96 -7.40
N ASP A 676 18.36 10.87 -7.13
CA ASP A 676 17.41 9.98 -7.79
C ASP A 676 16.22 10.79 -8.35
N ARG A 677 15.19 10.10 -8.85
CA ARG A 677 13.96 10.77 -9.34
C ARG A 677 13.31 11.66 -8.29
N GLY A 678 13.22 11.21 -7.04
CA GLY A 678 12.57 11.96 -5.96
C GLY A 678 13.34 13.22 -5.58
N ALA A 679 14.66 13.18 -5.75
CA ALA A 679 15.50 14.34 -5.56
C ALA A 679 15.24 15.40 -6.64
N LEU A 680 15.10 15.01 -7.92
CA LEU A 680 15.03 15.93 -9.05
C LEU A 680 13.61 16.43 -9.40
N VAL A 681 12.60 15.57 -9.25
CA VAL A 681 11.22 15.85 -9.66
C VAL A 681 10.42 16.44 -8.50
N GLY A 682 9.74 17.56 -8.73
CA GLY A 682 8.84 18.18 -7.75
C GLY A 682 7.51 17.43 -7.69
N GLU A 683 6.87 17.46 -6.51
CA GLU A 683 5.56 16.84 -6.29
C GLU A 683 4.41 17.66 -6.87
N TYR A 684 4.68 18.92 -7.25
CA TYR A 684 3.73 19.89 -7.76
C TYR A 684 4.22 20.58 -9.05
N VAL A 685 3.27 21.10 -9.85
CA VAL A 685 3.54 21.88 -11.07
C VAL A 685 4.42 23.10 -10.72
N GLY A 686 5.54 23.27 -11.44
CA GLY A 686 6.46 24.39 -11.26
C GLY A 686 7.48 24.22 -10.13
N HIS A 687 7.43 23.13 -9.35
CA HIS A 687 8.45 22.82 -8.33
C HIS A 687 9.63 22.00 -8.87
N THR A 688 9.45 21.34 -10.02
CA THR A 688 10.50 20.49 -10.60
C THR A 688 11.71 21.28 -11.07
N ALA A 689 11.52 22.38 -11.81
CA ALA A 689 12.64 23.19 -12.27
C ALA A 689 13.47 23.80 -11.10
N PRO A 690 12.87 24.40 -10.05
CA PRO A 690 13.60 24.85 -8.86
C PRO A 690 14.35 23.73 -8.14
N ARG A 691 13.73 22.55 -7.98
CA ARG A 691 14.32 21.41 -7.25
C ARG A 691 15.51 20.81 -8.01
N THR A 692 15.35 20.57 -9.32
CA THR A 692 16.43 20.17 -10.22
C THR A 692 17.58 21.19 -10.18
N THR A 693 17.26 22.49 -10.22
CA THR A 693 18.26 23.57 -10.15
C THR A 693 19.00 23.57 -8.82
N ALA A 694 18.32 23.36 -7.70
CA ALA A 694 18.94 23.38 -6.38
C ALA A 694 19.96 22.24 -6.22
N ILE A 695 19.63 21.03 -6.65
CA ILE A 695 20.55 19.88 -6.63
C ILE A 695 21.72 20.10 -7.60
N PHE A 696 21.44 20.60 -8.80
CA PHE A 696 22.47 20.89 -9.78
C PHE A 696 23.48 21.92 -9.23
N ARG A 697 23.00 22.99 -8.57
CA ARG A 697 23.86 23.99 -7.94
C ARG A 697 24.71 23.43 -6.82
N LYS A 698 24.19 22.49 -6.01
CA LYS A 698 24.98 21.79 -4.98
C LYS A 698 26.14 21.00 -5.60
N ALA A 699 25.99 20.53 -6.83
CA ALA A 699 27.00 19.76 -7.55
C ALA A 699 28.00 20.60 -8.37
N LEU A 700 27.84 21.93 -8.42
CA LEU A 700 28.80 22.82 -9.10
C LEU A 700 30.19 22.70 -8.46
N GLY A 701 31.21 22.61 -9.32
CA GLY A 701 32.58 22.31 -8.93
C GLY A 701 32.87 20.82 -8.70
N GLY A 702 31.88 19.94 -8.91
CA GLY A 702 31.95 18.51 -8.63
C GLY A 702 31.20 17.66 -9.66
N VAL A 703 30.67 16.53 -9.20
CA VAL A 703 29.96 15.55 -10.01
C VAL A 703 28.52 15.40 -9.50
N LEU A 704 27.54 15.55 -10.39
CA LEU A 704 26.14 15.18 -10.14
C LEU A 704 25.90 13.77 -10.65
N PHE A 705 25.65 12.81 -9.74
CA PHE A 705 25.37 11.43 -10.08
C PHE A 705 23.87 11.14 -9.92
N ILE A 706 23.21 10.79 -11.02
CA ILE A 706 21.77 10.50 -11.07
C ILE A 706 21.58 9.00 -11.24
N ASP A 707 21.16 8.30 -10.19
CA ASP A 707 20.89 6.87 -10.26
C ASP A 707 19.48 6.57 -10.81
N GLU A 708 19.37 5.45 -11.53
CA GLU A 708 18.17 5.04 -12.28
C GLU A 708 17.52 6.18 -13.09
N ALA A 709 18.34 6.94 -13.84
CA ALA A 709 17.90 8.16 -14.54
C ALA A 709 16.74 7.93 -15.55
N TYR A 710 16.63 6.72 -16.11
CA TYR A 710 15.52 6.32 -16.99
C TYR A 710 14.14 6.40 -16.32
N SER A 711 14.09 6.40 -14.98
CA SER A 711 12.85 6.60 -14.25
C SER A 711 12.20 7.95 -14.57
N LEU A 712 12.99 8.97 -14.98
CA LEU A 712 12.50 10.30 -15.40
C LEU A 712 11.64 10.25 -16.67
N THR A 713 11.79 9.23 -17.51
CA THR A 713 11.12 9.09 -18.83
C THR A 713 9.93 8.13 -18.86
N SER A 714 9.40 7.74 -17.69
CA SER A 714 8.36 6.70 -17.55
C SER A 714 7.16 6.85 -18.52
N ALA A 715 6.71 5.73 -19.11
CA ALA A 715 5.78 5.64 -20.26
C ALA A 715 4.30 6.00 -19.97
N GLY A 716 4.02 6.75 -18.91
CA GLY A 716 2.68 7.17 -18.48
C GLY A 716 2.43 8.68 -18.58
N GLY A 717 3.31 9.45 -19.23
CA GLY A 717 3.06 10.87 -19.50
C GLY A 717 3.06 11.79 -18.26
N SER A 718 4.00 11.63 -17.32
CA SER A 718 4.17 12.65 -16.26
C SER A 718 4.96 13.84 -16.81
N ASP A 719 4.31 14.97 -17.04
CA ASP A 719 4.93 16.23 -17.54
C ASP A 719 6.12 16.70 -16.68
N PHE A 720 6.13 16.35 -15.38
CA PHE A 720 7.18 16.73 -14.44
C PHE A 720 8.55 16.08 -14.73
N GLY A 721 8.58 14.82 -15.16
CA GLY A 721 9.84 14.16 -15.50
C GLY A 721 10.53 14.81 -16.70
N GLN A 722 9.74 15.24 -17.69
CA GLN A 722 10.23 15.98 -18.85
C GLN A 722 10.69 17.40 -18.47
N GLU A 723 10.02 18.06 -17.53
CA GLU A 723 10.45 19.36 -16.99
C GLU A 723 11.81 19.26 -16.28
N ALA A 724 12.05 18.19 -15.52
CA ALA A 724 13.36 17.92 -14.90
C ALA A 724 14.45 17.73 -15.97
N ILE A 725 14.17 16.91 -16.99
CA ILE A 725 15.11 16.67 -18.11
C ILE A 725 15.42 17.97 -18.85
N ALA A 726 14.40 18.76 -19.20
CA ALA A 726 14.57 20.04 -19.88
C ALA A 726 15.41 21.03 -19.06
N THR A 727 15.16 21.09 -17.75
CA THR A 727 15.92 21.93 -16.81
C THR A 727 17.37 21.46 -16.70
N LEU A 728 17.58 20.15 -16.58
CA LEU A 728 18.91 19.54 -16.50
C LEU A 728 19.73 19.81 -17.76
N VAL A 729 19.16 19.59 -18.95
CA VAL A 729 19.83 19.86 -20.24
C VAL A 729 20.21 21.33 -20.38
N LYS A 730 19.35 22.25 -19.94
CA LYS A 730 19.66 23.68 -19.94
C LYS A 730 20.85 23.99 -19.02
N LEU A 731 20.82 23.53 -17.78
CA LEU A 731 21.88 23.78 -16.80
C LEU A 731 23.21 23.14 -17.18
N MET A 732 23.18 21.98 -17.83
CA MET A 732 24.36 21.32 -18.39
C MET A 732 25.05 22.15 -19.47
N GLU A 733 24.28 22.88 -20.29
CA GLU A 733 24.87 23.81 -21.27
C GLU A 733 25.43 25.07 -20.58
N ASP A 734 24.65 25.66 -19.68
CA ASP A 734 25.00 26.92 -19.00
C ASP A 734 26.25 26.77 -18.12
N HIS A 735 26.52 25.58 -17.59
CA HIS A 735 27.60 25.30 -16.63
C HIS A 735 28.58 24.19 -17.08
N ARG A 736 28.74 23.97 -18.39
CA ARG A 736 29.49 22.84 -18.96
C ARG A 736 30.95 22.67 -18.50
N ASP A 737 31.59 23.75 -18.04
CA ASP A 737 32.99 23.75 -17.61
C ASP A 737 33.13 23.55 -16.08
N ASP A 738 32.04 23.71 -15.33
CA ASP A 738 32.03 23.75 -13.86
C ASP A 738 31.50 22.46 -13.22
N ILE A 739 30.88 21.56 -13.98
CA ILE A 739 30.23 20.35 -13.44
C ILE A 739 30.31 19.16 -14.39
N VAL A 740 30.33 17.97 -13.82
CA VAL A 740 30.12 16.72 -14.55
C VAL A 740 28.84 16.03 -14.10
N VAL A 741 27.87 15.88 -15.01
CA VAL A 741 26.70 15.02 -14.78
C VAL A 741 27.00 13.59 -15.24
N ILE A 742 26.72 12.63 -14.36
CA ILE A 742 26.78 11.19 -14.64
C ILE A 742 25.39 10.61 -14.43
N VAL A 743 24.82 10.00 -15.47
CA VAL A 743 23.53 9.29 -15.37
C VAL A 743 23.79 7.79 -15.33
N ALA A 744 23.16 7.08 -14.40
CA ALA A 744 23.39 5.66 -14.17
C ALA A 744 22.10 4.84 -14.28
N GLY A 745 22.23 3.59 -14.72
CA GLY A 745 21.10 2.67 -14.80
C GLY A 745 21.43 1.38 -15.54
N TYR A 746 20.40 0.60 -15.84
CA TYR A 746 20.50 -0.62 -16.63
C TYR A 746 20.79 -0.30 -18.11
N PRO A 747 21.58 -1.12 -18.83
CA PRO A 747 22.02 -0.79 -20.19
C PRO A 747 20.89 -0.47 -21.18
N ASP A 748 19.85 -1.31 -21.25
CA ASP A 748 18.75 -1.15 -22.22
C ASP A 748 17.86 0.06 -21.89
N GLU A 749 17.67 0.33 -20.60
CA GLU A 749 16.91 1.46 -20.09
C GLU A 749 17.66 2.77 -20.32
N MET A 750 18.99 2.78 -20.17
CA MET A 750 19.81 3.96 -20.43
C MET A 750 19.84 4.34 -21.90
N HIS A 751 19.88 3.37 -22.82
CA HIS A 751 19.73 3.66 -24.25
C HIS A 751 18.39 4.34 -24.53
N ARG A 752 17.28 3.79 -24.01
CA ARG A 752 15.95 4.40 -24.16
C ARG A 752 15.84 5.80 -23.52
N PHE A 753 16.51 6.02 -22.39
CA PHE A 753 16.54 7.31 -21.72
C PHE A 753 17.26 8.38 -22.57
N ILE A 754 18.43 8.06 -23.11
CA ILE A 754 19.18 8.99 -23.97
C ILE A 754 18.40 9.28 -25.27
N ASP A 755 17.79 8.27 -25.87
CA ASP A 755 16.98 8.41 -27.10
C ASP A 755 15.69 9.21 -26.88
N SER A 756 15.25 9.39 -25.64
CA SER A 756 14.00 10.08 -25.32
C SER A 756 14.04 11.59 -25.55
N ASN A 757 15.24 12.19 -25.57
CA ASN A 757 15.42 13.63 -25.72
C ASN A 757 16.71 13.94 -26.50
N PRO A 758 16.65 14.62 -27.65
CA PRO A 758 17.84 14.98 -28.44
C PRO A 758 18.88 15.82 -27.67
N GLY A 759 18.43 16.57 -26.66
CA GLY A 759 19.27 17.33 -25.75
C GLY A 759 20.05 16.48 -24.75
N LEU A 760 19.67 15.21 -24.53
CA LEU A 760 20.45 14.25 -23.77
C LEU A 760 21.50 13.58 -24.66
N ASP A 761 21.11 13.09 -25.85
CA ASP A 761 22.02 12.45 -26.82
C ASP A 761 23.23 13.33 -27.18
N SER A 762 22.98 14.61 -27.46
CA SER A 762 24.05 15.57 -27.79
C SER A 762 25.01 15.88 -26.63
N ARG A 763 24.62 15.62 -25.37
CA ARG A 763 25.40 15.93 -24.17
C ARG A 763 26.03 14.68 -23.55
N PHE A 764 25.44 13.51 -23.74
CA PHE A 764 25.92 12.24 -23.21
C PHE A 764 26.52 11.38 -24.34
N ASN A 765 27.67 11.81 -24.86
CA ASN A 765 28.32 11.17 -26.01
C ASN A 765 29.21 9.96 -25.66
N ARG A 766 29.30 9.58 -24.38
CA ARG A 766 30.15 8.48 -23.89
C ARG A 766 29.43 7.66 -22.83
N THR A 767 29.50 6.34 -23.02
CA THR A 767 28.94 5.35 -22.11
C THR A 767 30.05 4.46 -21.57
N VAL A 768 30.16 4.38 -20.25
CA VAL A 768 31.03 3.46 -19.52
C VAL A 768 30.20 2.25 -19.09
N VAL A 769 30.58 1.06 -19.55
CA VAL A 769 29.83 -0.18 -19.31
C VAL A 769 30.44 -0.90 -18.11
N PHE A 770 29.62 -1.11 -17.07
CA PHE A 770 29.94 -1.83 -15.86
C PHE A 770 29.44 -3.27 -15.98
N GLU A 771 30.35 -4.17 -16.30
CA GLU A 771 30.10 -5.61 -16.40
C GLU A 771 29.94 -6.25 -15.01
N ASP A 772 29.21 -7.37 -14.96
CA ASP A 772 29.09 -8.14 -13.73
C ASP A 772 30.46 -8.69 -13.29
N TYR A 773 30.72 -8.70 -11.99
CA TYR A 773 31.96 -9.26 -11.45
C TYR A 773 32.06 -10.76 -11.73
N ALA A 774 33.23 -11.24 -12.11
CA ALA A 774 33.48 -12.68 -12.16
C ALA A 774 33.32 -13.29 -10.76
N SER A 775 32.97 -14.58 -10.65
CA SER A 775 32.85 -15.25 -9.34
C SER A 775 34.13 -15.12 -8.51
N VAL A 776 35.30 -15.18 -9.14
CA VAL A 776 36.61 -14.96 -8.50
C VAL A 776 36.78 -13.54 -7.95
N ASP A 777 36.19 -12.53 -8.60
CA ASP A 777 36.24 -11.14 -8.14
C ASP A 777 35.29 -10.92 -6.95
N LEU A 778 34.14 -11.60 -6.92
CA LEU A 778 33.22 -11.55 -5.77
C LEU A 778 33.84 -12.18 -4.52
N VAL A 779 34.57 -13.30 -4.68
CA VAL A 779 35.36 -13.89 -3.59
C VAL A 779 36.39 -12.89 -3.07
N ARG A 780 37.12 -12.21 -3.96
CA ARG A 780 38.08 -11.17 -3.59
C ARG A 780 37.44 -9.97 -2.87
N ILE A 781 36.21 -9.59 -3.24
CA ILE A 781 35.45 -8.55 -2.53
C ILE A 781 35.12 -9.00 -1.10
N VAL A 782 34.70 -10.27 -0.91
CA VAL A 782 34.45 -10.83 0.42
C VAL A 782 35.74 -10.90 1.24
N GLU A 783 36.87 -11.28 0.64
CA GLU A 783 38.19 -11.27 1.29
C GLU A 783 38.61 -9.88 1.76
N HIS A 784 38.40 -8.87 0.91
CA HIS A 784 38.72 -7.50 1.26
C HIS A 784 37.85 -7.00 2.42
N GLN A 785 36.56 -7.35 2.43
CA GLN A 785 35.66 -7.02 3.53
C GLN A 785 36.04 -7.77 4.82
N ALA A 786 36.35 -9.07 4.74
CA ALA A 786 36.79 -9.86 5.86
C ALA A 786 38.05 -9.26 6.51
N ALA A 787 39.04 -8.90 5.71
CA ALA A 787 40.28 -8.29 6.19
C ALA A 787 40.06 -6.95 6.91
N ALA A 788 39.11 -6.13 6.45
CA ALA A 788 38.77 -4.85 7.10
C ALA A 788 38.20 -5.01 8.52
N TYR A 789 37.67 -6.19 8.85
CA TYR A 789 37.16 -6.55 10.17
C TYR A 789 38.01 -7.63 10.87
N GLU A 790 39.27 -7.79 10.44
CA GLU A 790 40.23 -8.75 11.00
C GLU A 790 39.82 -10.24 10.88
N TYR A 791 38.90 -10.57 9.97
CA TYR A 791 38.58 -11.95 9.61
C TYR A 791 39.49 -12.48 8.50
N THR A 792 39.76 -13.79 8.57
CA THR A 792 40.52 -14.54 7.57
C THR A 792 39.67 -15.69 7.05
N LEU A 793 39.68 -15.87 5.73
CA LEU A 793 39.02 -16.99 5.06
C LEU A 793 40.02 -18.13 4.93
N ASP A 794 39.65 -19.31 5.42
CA ASP A 794 40.44 -20.51 5.15
C ASP A 794 40.24 -21.00 3.70
N GLU A 795 41.06 -21.96 3.27
CA GLU A 795 40.99 -22.51 1.92
C GLU A 795 39.62 -23.15 1.61
N SER A 796 38.94 -23.68 2.63
CA SER A 796 37.62 -24.29 2.50
C SER A 796 36.52 -23.25 2.26
N ALA A 797 36.59 -22.11 2.95
CA ALA A 797 35.67 -20.99 2.80
C ALA A 797 35.88 -20.31 1.44
N ARG A 798 37.14 -20.13 1.00
CA ARG A 798 37.45 -19.59 -0.32
C ARG A 798 36.90 -20.46 -1.45
N ALA A 799 37.16 -21.77 -1.40
CA ALA A 799 36.65 -22.71 -2.40
C ALA A 799 35.12 -22.78 -2.40
N GLY A 800 34.49 -22.77 -1.23
CA GLY A 800 33.03 -22.81 -1.12
C GLY A 800 32.33 -21.52 -1.53
N LEU A 801 32.91 -20.34 -1.25
CA LEU A 801 32.42 -19.06 -1.79
C LEU A 801 32.47 -19.02 -3.31
N LEU A 802 33.54 -19.55 -3.91
CA LEU A 802 33.66 -19.64 -5.35
C LEU A 802 32.52 -20.48 -5.95
N ALA A 803 32.30 -21.69 -5.40
CA ALA A 803 31.20 -22.56 -5.81
C ALA A 803 29.82 -21.92 -5.60
N TYR A 804 29.64 -21.18 -4.50
CA TYR A 804 28.42 -20.41 -4.24
C TYR A 804 28.18 -19.37 -5.34
N PHE A 805 29.15 -18.49 -5.62
CA PHE A 805 28.98 -17.44 -6.64
C PHE A 805 28.91 -17.97 -8.08
N GLU A 806 29.42 -19.18 -8.36
CA GLU A 806 29.20 -19.90 -9.62
C GLU A 806 27.76 -20.43 -9.74
N SER A 807 27.13 -20.81 -8.62
CA SER A 807 25.74 -21.30 -8.61
C SER A 807 24.69 -20.18 -8.76
N VAL A 808 25.04 -18.92 -8.45
CA VAL A 808 24.11 -17.79 -8.52
C VAL A 808 23.89 -17.35 -9.98
N PRO A 809 22.64 -17.34 -10.47
CA PRO A 809 22.33 -16.86 -11.82
C PRO A 809 22.72 -15.40 -12.03
N ARG A 810 23.34 -15.10 -13.18
CA ARG A 810 23.74 -13.74 -13.59
C ARG A 810 22.64 -13.07 -14.42
N ASP A 811 21.47 -12.94 -13.81
CA ASP A 811 20.32 -12.26 -14.41
C ASP A 811 20.20 -10.80 -13.92
N ARG A 812 19.14 -10.09 -14.33
CA ARG A 812 18.93 -8.68 -13.97
C ARG A 812 18.75 -8.44 -12.46
N ARG A 813 18.53 -9.49 -11.65
CA ARG A 813 18.40 -9.41 -10.19
C ARG A 813 19.73 -9.67 -9.49
N PHE A 814 20.79 -9.96 -10.24
CA PHE A 814 22.09 -10.25 -9.70
C PHE A 814 22.72 -9.01 -9.04
N GLY A 815 22.96 -9.09 -7.72
CA GLY A 815 23.37 -7.96 -6.90
C GLY A 815 24.88 -7.65 -6.87
N ASN A 816 25.72 -8.42 -7.58
CA ASN A 816 27.18 -8.19 -7.67
C ASN A 816 27.84 -7.97 -6.30
N GLY A 817 28.56 -6.85 -6.10
CA GLY A 817 29.22 -6.52 -4.83
C GLY A 817 28.25 -6.37 -3.64
N ARG A 818 26.96 -6.10 -3.90
CA ARG A 818 25.92 -6.13 -2.85
C ARG A 818 25.68 -7.57 -2.38
N SER A 819 25.64 -8.53 -3.31
CA SER A 819 25.54 -9.96 -2.98
C SER A 819 26.79 -10.47 -2.27
N ALA A 820 27.98 -9.99 -2.63
CA ALA A 820 29.21 -10.29 -1.89
C ALA A 820 29.15 -9.77 -0.44
N ARG A 821 28.68 -8.54 -0.23
CA ARG A 821 28.49 -7.96 1.11
C ARG A 821 27.47 -8.73 1.96
N GLN A 822 26.38 -9.16 1.35
CA GLN A 822 25.37 -10.00 2.00
C GLN A 822 25.93 -11.36 2.38
N ALA A 823 26.69 -12.00 1.48
CA ALA A 823 27.34 -13.27 1.78
C ALA A 823 28.31 -13.16 2.96
N PHE A 824 29.13 -12.10 3.02
CA PHE A 824 30.02 -11.85 4.16
C PHE A 824 29.25 -11.64 5.48
N GLN A 825 28.17 -10.86 5.44
CA GLN A 825 27.31 -10.66 6.63
C GLN A 825 26.75 -12.00 7.13
N GLU A 826 26.20 -12.80 6.24
CA GLU A 826 25.68 -14.12 6.59
C GLU A 826 26.78 -15.03 7.15
N MET A 827 27.99 -14.96 6.60
CA MET A 827 29.14 -15.69 7.13
C MET A 827 29.49 -15.28 8.57
N THR A 828 29.46 -13.99 8.88
CA THR A 828 29.70 -13.53 10.27
C THR A 828 28.60 -13.98 11.23
N GLU A 829 27.34 -14.05 10.77
CA GLU A 829 26.22 -14.53 11.59
C GLU A 829 26.33 -16.05 11.85
N ARG A 830 26.69 -16.84 10.83
CA ARG A 830 26.89 -18.29 10.95
C ARG A 830 28.13 -18.60 11.80
N HIS A 831 29.20 -17.82 11.64
CA HIS A 831 30.39 -17.89 12.48
C HIS A 831 30.06 -17.64 13.95
N ALA A 832 29.30 -16.60 14.28
CA ALA A 832 28.88 -16.33 15.65
C ALA A 832 28.11 -17.51 16.29
N ARG A 833 27.23 -18.17 15.52
CA ARG A 833 26.52 -19.38 15.97
C ARG A 833 27.46 -20.56 16.19
N ARG A 834 28.43 -20.76 15.30
CA ARG A 834 29.45 -21.81 15.43
C ARG A 834 30.32 -21.61 16.67
N ILE A 835 30.80 -20.39 16.90
CA ILE A 835 31.64 -20.05 18.05
C ILE A 835 30.87 -20.21 19.36
N SER A 836 29.60 -19.82 19.40
CA SER A 836 28.75 -19.98 20.58
C SER A 836 28.57 -21.44 21.02
N ALA A 837 28.76 -22.41 20.13
CA ALA A 837 28.64 -23.84 20.41
C ALA A 837 29.96 -24.51 20.88
N ILE A 838 31.08 -23.78 20.91
CA ILE A 838 32.40 -24.29 21.31
C ILE A 838 32.65 -23.98 22.79
N ALA A 839 33.07 -24.98 23.57
CA ALA A 839 33.27 -24.86 25.02
C ALA A 839 34.53 -24.06 25.41
N GLU A 840 35.60 -24.14 24.62
CA GLU A 840 36.83 -23.35 24.78
C GLU A 840 37.20 -22.72 23.44
N VAL A 841 37.11 -21.38 23.37
CA VAL A 841 37.34 -20.62 22.14
C VAL A 841 38.77 -20.10 22.10
N THR A 842 39.51 -20.38 21.02
CA THR A 842 40.85 -19.83 20.81
C THR A 842 40.80 -18.51 20.03
N PRO A 843 41.82 -17.64 20.11
CA PRO A 843 41.90 -16.43 19.28
C PRO A 843 41.83 -16.71 17.78
N GLU A 844 42.33 -17.87 17.34
CA GLU A 844 42.26 -18.30 15.93
C GLU A 844 40.82 -18.61 15.49
N ASP A 845 39.99 -19.15 16.40
CA ASP A 845 38.58 -19.42 16.10
C ASP A 845 37.77 -18.14 15.93
N LEU A 846 38.11 -17.06 16.65
CA LEU A 846 37.44 -15.76 16.56
C LEU A 846 37.66 -15.04 15.23
N VAL A 847 38.74 -15.36 14.51
CA VAL A 847 39.13 -14.68 13.27
C VAL A 847 38.99 -15.56 12.03
N SER A 848 38.79 -16.87 12.17
CA SER A 848 38.75 -17.82 11.04
C SER A 848 37.32 -18.14 10.58
N LEU A 849 36.98 -17.72 9.36
CA LEU A 849 35.76 -18.12 8.64
C LEU A 849 36.02 -19.40 7.82
N ARG A 850 35.15 -20.39 7.97
CA ARG A 850 35.30 -21.74 7.41
C ARG A 850 34.08 -22.16 6.59
N ALA A 851 34.17 -23.30 5.90
CA ALA A 851 33.06 -23.82 5.08
C ALA A 851 31.67 -23.89 5.77
N PRO A 852 31.53 -24.25 7.07
CA PRO A 852 30.25 -24.24 7.76
C PRO A 852 29.63 -22.85 7.93
N ASP A 853 30.43 -21.80 7.79
CA ASP A 853 29.98 -20.41 7.91
C ASP A 853 29.43 -19.88 6.57
N LEU A 854 29.59 -20.60 5.46
CA LEU A 854 29.15 -20.16 4.13
C LEU A 854 27.62 -20.09 4.00
N PRO A 855 27.07 -19.22 3.13
CA PRO A 855 25.68 -19.27 2.71
C PRO A 855 25.34 -20.63 2.08
N ASP A 856 24.07 -21.04 2.18
CA ASP A 856 23.61 -22.28 1.55
C ASP A 856 23.63 -22.15 0.02
N LEU A 857 24.07 -23.20 -0.66
CA LEU A 857 24.03 -23.26 -2.13
C LEU A 857 22.59 -23.10 -2.61
N VAL A 858 22.37 -22.24 -3.59
CA VAL A 858 21.07 -22.11 -4.24
C VAL A 858 20.82 -23.43 -5.01
N PRO A 859 19.75 -24.19 -4.70
CA PRO A 859 19.45 -25.40 -5.47
C PRO A 859 19.20 -24.99 -6.93
N ALA A 860 19.95 -25.59 -7.85
CA ALA A 860 19.76 -25.38 -9.27
C ALA A 860 18.27 -25.60 -9.61
N ALA A 861 17.65 -24.64 -10.28
CA ALA A 861 16.27 -24.73 -10.72
C ALA A 861 16.07 -26.09 -11.40
N GLY A 862 15.16 -26.90 -10.84
CA GLY A 862 14.93 -28.26 -11.27
C GLY A 862 14.68 -28.33 -12.77
N ASP A 863 15.48 -29.16 -13.45
CA ASP A 863 15.25 -29.57 -14.82
C ASP A 863 13.80 -30.13 -14.95
N PRO A 864 12.92 -29.57 -15.80
CA PRO A 864 11.52 -30.00 -15.90
C PRO A 864 11.36 -31.44 -16.44
N ALA A 865 12.44 -32.14 -16.73
CA ALA A 865 12.44 -33.49 -17.30
C ALA A 865 12.38 -34.65 -16.27
N ARG A 866 12.30 -34.39 -14.95
CA ARG A 866 12.37 -35.47 -13.93
C ARG A 866 11.10 -35.76 -13.13
N ALA A 867 9.96 -35.20 -13.50
CA ALA A 867 8.65 -35.53 -12.93
C ALA A 867 7.93 -36.62 -13.74
N ALA A 868 8.53 -37.79 -13.87
CA ALA A 868 7.84 -39.01 -14.31
C ALA A 868 8.64 -40.25 -13.91
N GLU A 869 8.32 -40.83 -12.75
CA GLU A 869 8.14 -42.29 -12.53
C GLU A 869 7.83 -42.61 -11.05
N PRO A 870 7.22 -43.79 -10.75
CA PRO A 870 6.09 -43.88 -9.84
C PRO A 870 6.45 -44.39 -8.45
N THR A 871 5.68 -43.94 -7.45
CA THR A 871 5.69 -44.51 -6.10
C THR A 871 5.05 -45.89 -6.08
N ALA A 872 5.89 -46.92 -6.09
CA ALA A 872 5.54 -48.27 -5.68
C ALA A 872 5.82 -48.47 -4.18
N LYS A 873 4.76 -48.79 -3.44
CA LYS A 873 4.64 -49.55 -2.17
C LYS A 873 5.89 -49.67 -1.26
N GLY A 874 5.71 -49.20 -0.03
CA GLY A 874 6.28 -49.73 1.21
C GLY A 874 5.26 -49.60 2.32
#